data_AF-A0A8H8MQH7-F1
#
_entry.id   AF-A0A8H8MQH7-F1
#
_cell.length_a   1.000
_cell.length_b   1.000
_cell.length_c   1.000
_cell.angle_alpha   90.00
_cell.angle_beta   90.00
_cell.angle_gamma   90.00
#
_symmetry.space_group_name_H-M   'P 1'
#
loop_
_entity.id
_entity.type
_entity.pdbx_description
1 polymer ?
#
loop_
_entity_poly.entity_id
_entity_poly.type
_entity_poly.pdbx_seq_one_letter_code
_entity_poly.pdbx_strand_id
1 'polypeptide(L)'
;MPPKLWHWEYFSPRNVTSDSKPLKDYHGKNGTFLNAWCNACLNEKINTLRQEGTAAKESGQLLSLHTEVELTEHARTLVEPVSGRREGFEAHIKRCKHIDPQAKARLENETSMRTPNRVTPDVPRNALLSVPCQTSSSPGLLSGLSKDQQKRFESDLCKLWVANGFPWHAINQPQTQLFFQNWLPEAKLPDRHKLSGDILRQEVELANASMREAVKGRIATGMSDGWKNIKRNYLLASMLSVDYKTYTVKVHDMSARRKTADNHLNAVLADIDEAEKEYGVRVIAWVSDAGGDSRAMRVRLHRMRPHILVFDCWAHQVNLVVGDILRLKSGLVRTAADAIDIIKWMLNHSYLLGLLHEEQVRATGRTHSFSVPSITRWTAHFLSFSSLISESRTLRSLVTLKPEAFRDSAGRSSENKQLVERIIKNIEDQGFWRKLSELKHYLEPLAIAANVSQAPTTRLDHILVELGRLYHTYSIQGLDPEVQACVLASLERRWSKTDQDPFILAVFLNPFIRARLFNPQNTRLNRSSLYGIAKRVFRRVFQKNNDLELHEAFLDYYEGRNEFHPDRWDYEELRLSYEHAGRPINLVSIWSGLLAYKTPNSGRHQLAHLAIHVLSIVANSAGCERLFSEMGHIHTKRRAQLTFGKVFDTAVVRMDLKRKHAAEGMTRARLQRQFGSLSIDPTSSVDHNSESNSDQHDETAEQIADTDMMDEDPAAHDITALAARLHQDVLDDEDPLDEESETAVKTEPGAVSRPSRTFFGTQTAIPLAELFNYSHSGPEGQGLDAFMKGGLVNLQKELEIYDLATREAFYPVVSDKVL
;
A
#
# COMPACT_ATOMS: atom_id res chain seq x y z
N MET A 1 -15.20 -38.06 -17.24
CA MET A 1 -16.19 -37.14 -17.86
C MET A 1 -17.35 -36.98 -16.88
N PRO A 2 -17.84 -35.76 -16.60
CA PRO A 2 -19.01 -35.60 -15.75
C PRO A 2 -20.21 -36.33 -16.36
N PRO A 3 -21.13 -36.90 -15.55
CA PRO A 3 -22.31 -37.56 -16.07
C PRO A 3 -23.13 -36.57 -16.91
N LYS A 4 -23.50 -36.96 -18.13
CA LYS A 4 -24.31 -36.15 -19.03
C LYS A 4 -25.64 -35.84 -18.34
N LEU A 5 -26.01 -34.56 -18.22
CA LEU A 5 -27.29 -34.17 -17.61
C LEU A 5 -28.44 -34.91 -18.33
N TRP A 6 -29.33 -35.56 -17.57
CA TRP A 6 -30.50 -36.27 -18.12
C TRP A 6 -31.37 -35.35 -18.99
N HIS A 7 -31.35 -34.05 -18.71
CA HIS A 7 -32.00 -33.00 -19.51
C HIS A 7 -31.72 -33.13 -21.01
N TRP A 8 -30.52 -33.57 -21.41
CA TRP A 8 -30.15 -33.75 -22.82
C TRP A 8 -30.94 -34.85 -23.55
N GLU A 9 -31.71 -35.69 -22.85
CA GLU A 9 -32.67 -36.62 -23.49
C GLU A 9 -33.82 -35.87 -24.18
N TYR A 10 -34.12 -34.65 -23.73
CA TYR A 10 -35.26 -33.85 -24.21
C TYR A 10 -34.84 -32.68 -25.12
N PHE A 11 -33.54 -32.44 -25.30
CA PHE A 11 -33.00 -31.33 -26.08
C PHE A 11 -31.91 -31.80 -27.04
N SER A 12 -31.93 -31.30 -28.27
CA SER A 12 -30.91 -31.61 -29.28
C SER A 12 -30.13 -30.36 -29.67
N PRO A 13 -28.79 -30.43 -29.77
CA PRO A 13 -28.01 -29.40 -30.43
C PRO A 13 -28.24 -29.45 -31.95
N ARG A 14 -27.75 -28.44 -32.67
CA ARG A 14 -27.77 -28.44 -34.13
C ARG A 14 -26.82 -29.52 -34.68
N ASN A 15 -27.38 -30.66 -35.12
CA ASN A 15 -26.59 -31.70 -35.80
C ASN A 15 -26.27 -31.26 -37.24
N VAL A 16 -24.99 -31.37 -37.62
CA VAL A 16 -24.47 -31.12 -38.97
C VAL A 16 -24.63 -32.40 -39.79
N THR A 17 -25.20 -32.31 -40.99
CA THR A 17 -25.23 -33.39 -41.98
C THR A 17 -23.81 -33.91 -42.25
N SER A 18 -23.65 -35.21 -42.47
CA SER A 18 -22.41 -36.01 -42.29
C SER A 18 -21.12 -35.59 -43.03
N ASP A 19 -21.07 -34.47 -43.76
CA ASP A 19 -19.93 -34.08 -44.59
C ASP A 19 -19.37 -32.66 -44.35
N SER A 20 -19.56 -32.06 -43.16
CA SER A 20 -18.85 -30.81 -42.83
C SER A 20 -18.47 -30.67 -41.35
N LYS A 21 -17.34 -29.99 -41.08
CA LYS A 21 -16.79 -29.74 -39.72
C LYS A 21 -17.87 -29.11 -38.81
N PRO A 22 -17.95 -29.49 -37.52
CA PRO A 22 -19.03 -29.06 -36.63
C PRO A 22 -19.05 -27.53 -36.48
N LEU A 23 -20.11 -26.89 -36.97
CA LEU A 23 -20.39 -25.48 -36.70
C LEU A 23 -20.81 -25.36 -35.23
N LYS A 24 -19.93 -24.84 -34.38
CA LYS A 24 -20.22 -24.64 -32.95
C LYS A 24 -21.18 -23.46 -32.80
N ASP A 25 -22.48 -23.76 -32.77
CA ASP A 25 -23.55 -22.78 -32.59
C ASP A 25 -23.74 -22.47 -31.09
N TYR A 26 -23.21 -21.33 -30.65
CA TYR A 26 -23.17 -20.93 -29.24
C TYR A 26 -24.34 -20.01 -28.87
N HIS A 27 -24.89 -20.24 -27.68
CA HIS A 27 -25.95 -19.44 -27.09
C HIS A 27 -25.39 -18.15 -26.48
N GLY A 28 -25.69 -17.01 -27.12
CA GLY A 28 -25.25 -15.68 -26.69
C GLY A 28 -23.81 -15.32 -27.10
N LYS A 29 -23.38 -14.08 -26.83
CA LYS A 29 -22.13 -13.50 -27.36
C LYS A 29 -20.83 -14.10 -26.78
N ASN A 30 -20.90 -14.85 -25.67
CA ASN A 30 -19.71 -15.27 -24.90
C ASN A 30 -19.18 -16.68 -25.24
N GLY A 31 -19.78 -17.39 -26.22
CA GLY A 31 -19.21 -18.62 -26.78
C GLY A 31 -19.07 -19.81 -25.80
N THR A 32 -19.77 -19.81 -24.66
CA THR A 32 -19.51 -20.75 -23.56
C THR A 32 -20.46 -21.96 -23.55
N PHE A 33 -21.72 -21.78 -23.99
CA PHE A 33 -22.75 -22.82 -23.98
C PHE A 33 -23.36 -22.97 -25.36
N LEU A 34 -23.71 -24.19 -25.79
CA LEU A 34 -24.30 -24.44 -27.10
C LEU A 34 -25.78 -24.03 -27.14
N ASN A 35 -26.28 -23.63 -28.31
CA ASN A 35 -27.71 -23.56 -28.60
C ASN A 35 -28.28 -24.98 -28.67
N ALA A 36 -29.38 -25.21 -27.96
CA ALA A 36 -30.10 -26.48 -27.95
C ALA A 36 -31.60 -26.26 -28.10
N TRP A 37 -32.29 -27.11 -28.86
CA TRP A 37 -33.72 -27.01 -29.13
C TRP A 37 -34.46 -28.12 -28.40
N CYS A 38 -35.63 -27.80 -27.83
CA CYS A 38 -36.51 -28.81 -27.25
C CYS A 38 -37.05 -29.71 -28.36
N ASN A 39 -36.87 -31.03 -28.22
CA ASN A 39 -37.28 -32.01 -29.23
C ASN A 39 -38.80 -31.97 -29.48
N ALA A 40 -39.60 -31.77 -28.42
CA ALA A 40 -41.06 -31.72 -28.53
C ALA A 40 -41.56 -30.46 -29.26
N CYS A 41 -41.02 -29.28 -28.94
CA CYS A 41 -41.36 -28.04 -29.64
C CYS A 41 -40.95 -28.10 -31.12
N LEU A 42 -39.79 -28.71 -31.39
CA LEU A 42 -39.30 -28.88 -32.74
C LEU A 42 -40.22 -29.80 -33.56
N ASN A 43 -40.59 -30.96 -33.02
CA ASN A 43 -41.48 -31.90 -33.68
C ASN A 43 -42.87 -31.32 -33.93
N GLU A 44 -43.42 -30.58 -32.98
CA GLU A 44 -44.71 -29.92 -33.17
C GLU A 44 -44.64 -28.91 -34.33
N LYS A 45 -43.58 -28.09 -34.36
CA LYS A 45 -43.43 -27.10 -35.43
C LYS A 45 -43.16 -27.75 -36.79
N ILE A 46 -42.42 -28.85 -36.84
CA ILE A 46 -42.24 -29.67 -38.06
C ILE A 46 -43.58 -30.20 -38.54
N ASN A 47 -44.44 -30.69 -37.65
CA ASN A 47 -45.78 -31.18 -38.01
C ASN A 47 -46.66 -30.05 -38.56
N THR A 48 -46.63 -28.86 -37.95
CA THR A 48 -47.34 -27.68 -38.48
C THR A 48 -46.85 -27.31 -39.88
N LEU A 49 -45.52 -27.21 -40.07
CA LEU A 49 -44.93 -26.89 -41.39
C LEU A 49 -45.25 -27.96 -42.45
N ARG A 50 -45.35 -29.23 -42.02
CA ARG A 50 -45.74 -30.35 -42.90
C ARG A 50 -47.20 -30.24 -43.34
N GLN A 51 -48.11 -29.84 -42.43
CA GLN A 51 -49.52 -29.59 -42.73
C GLN A 51 -49.70 -28.37 -43.64
N GLU A 52 -48.98 -27.27 -43.36
CA GLU A 52 -48.97 -26.08 -44.21
C GLU A 52 -48.44 -26.39 -45.62
N GLY A 53 -47.35 -27.17 -45.73
CA GLY A 53 -46.78 -27.57 -47.01
C GLY A 53 -47.69 -28.50 -47.83
N THR A 54 -48.44 -29.38 -47.16
CA THR A 54 -49.43 -30.25 -47.83
C THR A 54 -50.63 -29.45 -48.33
N ALA A 55 -51.18 -28.55 -47.52
CA ALA A 55 -52.24 -27.63 -47.92
C ALA A 55 -51.81 -26.71 -49.09
N ALA A 56 -50.58 -26.18 -49.05
CA ALA A 56 -50.05 -25.33 -50.11
C ALA A 56 -49.79 -26.08 -51.43
N LYS A 57 -49.48 -27.38 -51.36
CA LYS A 57 -49.38 -28.24 -52.55
C LYS A 57 -50.76 -28.53 -53.15
N GLU A 58 -51.76 -28.79 -52.30
CA GLU A 58 -53.16 -29.00 -52.73
C GLU A 58 -53.78 -27.75 -53.35
N SER A 59 -53.39 -26.55 -52.89
CA SER A 59 -53.81 -25.27 -53.46
C SER A 59 -52.95 -24.79 -54.65
N GLY A 60 -52.01 -25.60 -55.14
CA GLY A 60 -51.16 -25.29 -56.30
C GLY A 60 -50.06 -24.24 -56.07
N GLN A 61 -49.77 -23.87 -54.81
CA GLN A 61 -48.76 -22.86 -54.45
C GLN A 61 -47.34 -23.44 -54.29
N LEU A 62 -47.20 -24.77 -54.16
CA LEU A 62 -45.92 -25.46 -54.01
C LEU A 62 -45.78 -26.62 -55.02
N LEU A 63 -44.67 -26.64 -55.75
CA LEU A 63 -44.37 -27.65 -56.78
C LEU A 63 -43.97 -29.03 -56.20
N SER A 64 -43.35 -29.04 -55.02
CA SER A 64 -42.93 -30.25 -54.30
C SER A 64 -42.97 -30.02 -52.78
N LEU A 65 -43.07 -31.10 -51.99
CA LEU A 65 -43.00 -31.00 -50.53
C LEU A 65 -41.54 -30.88 -50.10
N HIS A 66 -41.28 -30.02 -49.09
CA HIS A 66 -39.97 -29.94 -48.44
C HIS A 66 -39.57 -31.29 -47.84
N THR A 67 -38.29 -31.62 -47.95
CA THR A 67 -37.70 -32.80 -47.31
C THR A 67 -37.70 -32.67 -45.79
N GLU A 68 -37.57 -33.80 -45.08
CA GLU A 68 -37.58 -33.80 -43.61
C GLU A 68 -36.42 -32.99 -43.01
N VAL A 69 -35.28 -32.94 -43.70
CA VAL A 69 -34.12 -32.13 -43.32
C VAL A 69 -34.41 -30.63 -43.46
N GLU A 70 -35.05 -30.23 -44.57
CA GLU A 70 -35.44 -28.82 -44.82
C GLU A 70 -36.50 -28.34 -43.82
N LEU A 71 -37.49 -29.19 -43.52
CA LEU A 71 -38.49 -28.89 -42.50
C LEU A 71 -37.87 -28.74 -41.11
N THR A 72 -36.88 -29.57 -40.78
CA THR A 72 -36.19 -29.52 -39.49
C THR A 72 -35.36 -28.23 -39.34
N GLU A 73 -34.61 -27.83 -40.37
CA GLU A 73 -33.85 -26.57 -40.32
C GLU A 73 -34.76 -25.35 -40.33
N HIS A 74 -35.88 -25.37 -41.06
CA HIS A 74 -36.88 -24.30 -40.99
C HIS A 74 -37.56 -24.25 -39.61
N ALA A 75 -37.88 -25.37 -38.99
CA ALA A 75 -38.42 -25.38 -37.64
C ALA A 75 -37.42 -24.78 -36.62
N ARG A 76 -36.12 -24.98 -36.80
CA ARG A 76 -35.07 -24.41 -35.92
C ARG A 76 -34.94 -22.90 -36.00
N THR A 77 -35.28 -22.27 -37.12
CA THR A 77 -35.30 -20.79 -37.22
C THR A 77 -36.54 -20.19 -36.56
N LEU A 78 -37.61 -20.97 -36.40
CA LEU A 78 -38.88 -20.53 -35.83
C LEU A 78 -39.04 -20.86 -34.34
N VAL A 79 -38.31 -21.85 -33.83
CA VAL A 79 -38.30 -22.23 -32.40
C VAL A 79 -37.09 -21.59 -31.72
N GLU A 80 -37.34 -20.80 -30.66
CA GLU A 80 -36.27 -20.17 -29.89
C GLU A 80 -35.32 -21.22 -29.26
N PRO A 81 -33.99 -21.08 -29.45
CA PRO A 81 -33.02 -21.97 -28.82
C PRO A 81 -32.92 -21.71 -27.30
N VAL A 82 -32.57 -22.76 -26.57
CA VAL A 82 -32.32 -22.74 -25.13
C VAL A 82 -30.82 -22.91 -24.89
N SER A 83 -30.30 -22.20 -23.87
CA SER A 83 -28.91 -22.36 -23.43
C SER A 83 -28.66 -23.79 -22.93
N GLY A 84 -27.62 -24.45 -23.46
CA GLY A 84 -27.21 -25.83 -23.13
C GLY A 84 -26.65 -26.05 -21.71
N ARG A 85 -27.15 -25.32 -20.71
CA ARG A 85 -26.86 -25.47 -19.29
C ARG A 85 -28.10 -25.87 -18.51
N ARG A 86 -27.90 -26.44 -17.32
CA ARG A 86 -28.97 -26.98 -16.47
C ARG A 86 -30.10 -25.98 -16.21
N GLU A 87 -29.79 -24.74 -15.84
CA GLU A 87 -30.79 -23.72 -15.53
C GLU A 87 -31.63 -23.32 -16.75
N GLY A 88 -31.02 -23.37 -17.94
CA GLY A 88 -31.72 -23.12 -19.21
C GLY A 88 -32.74 -24.20 -19.52
N PHE A 89 -32.33 -25.48 -19.39
CA PHE A 89 -33.22 -26.61 -19.58
C PHE A 89 -34.35 -26.67 -18.55
N GLU A 90 -34.04 -26.51 -17.26
CA GLU A 90 -35.05 -26.56 -16.19
C GLU A 90 -36.10 -25.46 -16.36
N ALA A 91 -35.69 -24.24 -16.73
CA ALA A 91 -36.62 -23.14 -17.00
C ALA A 91 -37.52 -23.37 -18.23
N HIS A 92 -37.02 -24.08 -19.25
CA HIS A 92 -37.82 -24.46 -20.41
C HIS A 92 -38.77 -25.61 -20.09
N ILE A 93 -38.31 -26.68 -19.41
CA ILE A 93 -39.13 -27.84 -19.02
C ILE A 93 -40.35 -27.40 -18.20
N LYS A 94 -40.18 -26.47 -17.24
CA LYS A 94 -41.29 -25.94 -16.42
C LYS A 94 -42.37 -25.23 -17.25
N ARG A 95 -41.98 -24.52 -18.30
CA ARG A 95 -42.88 -23.65 -19.09
C ARG A 95 -43.41 -24.31 -20.36
N CYS A 96 -42.70 -25.28 -20.91
CA CYS A 96 -43.04 -25.89 -22.20
C CYS A 96 -44.35 -26.68 -22.10
N LYS A 97 -45.27 -26.44 -23.04
CA LYS A 97 -46.56 -27.15 -23.10
C LYS A 97 -46.46 -28.53 -23.76
N HIS A 98 -45.46 -28.73 -24.62
CA HIS A 98 -45.31 -29.92 -25.46
C HIS A 98 -44.34 -30.96 -24.87
N ILE A 99 -43.55 -30.59 -23.87
CA ILE A 99 -42.58 -31.51 -23.26
C ILE A 99 -43.27 -32.59 -22.44
N ASP A 100 -42.69 -33.79 -22.44
CA ASP A 100 -43.19 -34.96 -21.74
C ASP A 100 -43.53 -34.65 -20.26
N PRO A 101 -44.76 -34.93 -19.79
CA PRO A 101 -45.14 -34.80 -18.39
C PRO A 101 -44.20 -35.53 -17.41
N GLN A 102 -43.58 -36.64 -17.83
CA GLN A 102 -42.60 -37.37 -17.01
C GLN A 102 -41.35 -36.51 -16.70
N ALA A 103 -40.91 -35.69 -17.66
CA ALA A 103 -39.78 -34.77 -17.47
C ALA A 103 -40.10 -33.68 -16.43
N LYS A 104 -41.36 -33.20 -16.41
CA LYS A 104 -41.83 -32.22 -15.42
C LYS A 104 -41.91 -32.82 -14.03
N ALA A 105 -42.49 -34.01 -13.89
CA ALA A 105 -42.58 -34.73 -12.62
C ALA A 105 -41.18 -35.06 -12.04
N ARG A 106 -40.25 -35.50 -12.90
CA ARG A 106 -38.85 -35.73 -12.49
C ARG A 106 -38.18 -34.46 -11.98
N LEU A 107 -38.41 -33.32 -12.64
CA LEU A 107 -37.86 -32.03 -12.24
C LEU A 107 -38.46 -31.53 -10.90
N GLU A 108 -39.75 -31.73 -10.68
CA GLU A 108 -40.43 -31.39 -9.41
C GLU A 108 -39.90 -32.23 -8.24
N ASN A 109 -39.66 -33.53 -8.45
CA ASN A 109 -39.05 -34.40 -7.45
C ASN A 109 -37.59 -33.98 -7.12
N GLU A 110 -36.77 -33.68 -8.13
CA GLU A 110 -35.41 -33.18 -7.91
C GLU A 110 -35.39 -31.82 -7.20
N THR A 111 -36.37 -30.95 -7.49
CA THR A 111 -36.51 -29.65 -6.81
C THR A 111 -36.93 -29.84 -5.35
N SER A 112 -37.85 -30.77 -5.08
CA SER A 112 -38.34 -31.07 -3.73
C SER A 112 -37.25 -31.65 -2.83
N MET A 113 -36.41 -32.55 -3.34
CA MET A 113 -35.27 -33.13 -2.61
C MET A 113 -34.15 -32.12 -2.28
N ARG A 114 -34.12 -30.95 -2.93
CA ARG A 114 -33.12 -29.89 -2.69
C ARG A 114 -33.52 -28.90 -1.60
N THR A 115 -34.74 -29.02 -1.08
CA THR A 115 -35.25 -28.17 0.00
C THR A 115 -35.30 -29.00 1.29
N PRO A 116 -34.53 -28.70 2.36
CA PRO A 116 -34.63 -29.45 3.60
C PRO A 116 -35.92 -29.06 4.34
N ASN A 117 -36.91 -29.94 4.34
CA ASN A 117 -38.04 -29.86 5.26
C ASN A 117 -37.54 -30.13 6.69
N ARG A 118 -37.66 -29.11 7.54
CA ARG A 118 -37.42 -29.15 8.98
C ARG A 118 -38.62 -29.86 9.62
N VAL A 119 -38.44 -31.10 10.07
CA VAL A 119 -39.38 -31.79 10.96
C VAL A 119 -38.73 -31.85 12.34
N THR A 120 -39.31 -31.19 13.33
CA THR A 120 -38.94 -31.27 14.75
C THR A 120 -39.97 -32.11 15.50
N PRO A 121 -39.58 -33.03 16.40
CA PRO A 121 -40.51 -33.72 17.29
C PRO A 121 -40.86 -32.88 18.53
N ASP A 122 -42.11 -33.01 18.96
CA ASP A 122 -42.77 -32.36 20.09
C ASP A 122 -42.07 -32.56 21.44
N VAL A 123 -41.84 -31.46 22.18
CA VAL A 123 -41.75 -31.42 23.65
C VAL A 123 -42.47 -30.15 24.15
N PRO A 124 -43.34 -30.21 25.17
CA PRO A 124 -44.23 -29.10 25.51
C PRO A 124 -43.51 -28.02 26.33
N ARG A 125 -43.68 -26.77 25.92
CA ARG A 125 -43.18 -25.58 26.60
C ARG A 125 -44.26 -25.03 27.53
N ASN A 126 -43.99 -24.99 28.82
CA ASN A 126 -44.62 -24.03 29.71
C ASN A 126 -43.57 -23.45 30.66
N ALA A 127 -43.77 -22.15 30.95
CA ALA A 127 -43.20 -21.33 32.01
C ALA A 127 -41.88 -20.57 31.74
N LEU A 128 -42.04 -19.23 31.71
CA LEU A 128 -41.15 -18.19 32.29
C LEU A 128 -39.88 -17.87 31.47
N LEU A 129 -39.54 -16.64 31.03
CA LEU A 129 -39.83 -15.28 31.50
C LEU A 129 -39.92 -14.31 30.31
N SER A 130 -40.90 -13.42 30.40
CA SER A 130 -41.05 -12.21 29.59
C SER A 130 -40.09 -11.11 30.03
N VAL A 131 -39.30 -10.56 29.11
CA VAL A 131 -38.76 -9.20 29.20
C VAL A 131 -39.38 -8.41 28.02
N PRO A 132 -40.15 -7.33 28.28
CA PRO A 132 -40.88 -6.64 27.23
C PRO A 132 -39.98 -5.63 26.52
N CYS A 133 -39.64 -5.89 25.25
CA CYS A 133 -39.26 -4.81 24.35
C CYS A 133 -40.55 -4.27 23.73
N GLN A 134 -40.94 -3.06 24.13
CA GLN A 134 -42.13 -2.38 23.64
C GLN A 134 -41.99 -2.10 22.14
N THR A 135 -42.62 -2.92 21.30
CA THR A 135 -42.96 -2.52 19.94
C THR A 135 -44.26 -1.75 19.99
N SER A 136 -44.17 -0.42 19.96
CA SER A 136 -45.29 0.44 19.61
C SER A 136 -45.65 0.17 18.15
N SER A 137 -46.59 -0.74 17.94
CA SER A 137 -47.26 -0.96 16.66
C SER A 137 -48.31 0.14 16.47
N SER A 138 -47.97 1.14 15.66
CA SER A 138 -48.97 1.85 14.88
C SER A 138 -48.98 1.23 13.49
N PRO A 139 -50.14 0.84 12.91
CA PRO A 139 -50.22 0.43 11.53
C PRO A 139 -50.15 1.69 10.65
N GLY A 140 -48.96 2.23 10.49
CA GLY A 140 -48.64 3.28 9.52
C GLY A 140 -48.20 2.63 8.21
N LEU A 141 -48.80 3.08 7.11
CA LEU A 141 -48.35 2.86 5.73
C LEU A 141 -46.81 2.66 5.66
N LEU A 142 -46.33 1.53 5.12
CA LEU A 142 -44.92 1.37 4.73
C LEU A 142 -44.60 2.38 3.62
N SER A 143 -44.38 3.65 3.99
CA SER A 143 -43.86 4.65 3.09
C SER A 143 -42.40 4.33 2.89
N GLY A 144 -42.05 3.70 1.77
CA GLY A 144 -40.65 3.46 1.41
C GLY A 144 -39.83 4.76 1.51
N LEU A 145 -38.50 4.61 1.69
CA LEU A 145 -37.60 5.76 1.87
C LEU A 145 -37.87 6.85 0.83
N SER A 146 -37.88 8.11 1.27
CA SER A 146 -37.92 9.24 0.34
C SER A 146 -36.73 9.18 -0.63
N LYS A 147 -36.84 9.85 -1.78
CA LYS A 147 -35.76 9.84 -2.78
C LYS A 147 -34.41 10.29 -2.19
N ASP A 148 -34.42 11.27 -1.28
CA ASP A 148 -33.21 11.78 -0.66
C ASP A 148 -32.66 10.83 0.41
N GLN A 149 -33.53 10.21 1.21
CA GLN A 149 -33.12 9.17 2.16
C GLN A 149 -32.55 7.94 1.44
N GLN A 150 -33.16 7.53 0.32
CA GLN A 150 -32.67 6.44 -0.50
C GLN A 150 -31.29 6.75 -1.10
N LYS A 151 -31.05 7.98 -1.56
CA LYS A 151 -29.72 8.40 -2.03
C LYS A 151 -28.67 8.41 -0.92
N ARG A 152 -29.03 8.92 0.27
CA ARG A 152 -28.14 8.91 1.45
C ARG A 152 -27.80 7.47 1.85
N PHE A 153 -28.81 6.61 1.91
CA PHE A 153 -28.61 5.18 2.16
C PHE A 153 -27.67 4.54 1.14
N GLU A 154 -27.88 4.78 -0.16
CA GLU A 154 -27.00 4.25 -1.23
C GLU A 154 -25.55 4.75 -1.09
N SER A 155 -25.35 6.03 -0.76
CA SER A 155 -24.04 6.63 -0.48
C SER A 155 -23.36 5.95 0.72
N ASP A 156 -24.05 5.85 1.85
CA ASP A 156 -23.51 5.27 3.08
C ASP A 156 -23.25 3.76 2.93
N LEU A 157 -24.12 3.06 2.20
CA LEU A 157 -23.91 1.66 1.84
C LEU A 157 -22.65 1.48 0.98
N CYS A 158 -22.38 2.38 0.04
CA CYS A 158 -21.16 2.36 -0.75
C CYS A 158 -19.93 2.58 0.13
N LYS A 159 -19.95 3.58 1.01
CA LYS A 159 -18.85 3.83 1.97
C LYS A 159 -18.61 2.63 2.87
N LEU A 160 -19.66 2.00 3.39
CA LEU A 160 -19.59 0.77 4.18
C LEU A 160 -18.91 -0.35 3.39
N TRP A 161 -19.33 -0.57 2.14
CA TRP A 161 -18.75 -1.60 1.26
C TRP A 161 -17.26 -1.36 1.01
N VAL A 162 -16.89 -0.11 0.74
CA VAL A 162 -15.50 0.28 0.45
C VAL A 162 -14.62 0.19 1.70
N ALA A 163 -15.08 0.72 2.83
CA ALA A 163 -14.35 0.72 4.11
C ALA A 163 -14.08 -0.69 4.61
N ASN A 164 -15.06 -1.60 4.50
CA ASN A 164 -14.91 -2.99 4.90
C ASN A 164 -14.27 -3.89 3.83
N GLY A 165 -13.94 -3.32 2.66
CA GLY A 165 -13.33 -4.08 1.57
C GLY A 165 -14.21 -5.21 1.05
N PHE A 166 -15.54 -5.09 1.13
CA PHE A 166 -16.45 -6.13 0.68
C PHE A 166 -16.40 -6.30 -0.84
N PRO A 167 -16.41 -7.54 -1.37
CA PRO A 167 -16.57 -7.76 -2.80
C PRO A 167 -17.87 -7.15 -3.31
N TRP A 168 -17.83 -6.46 -4.44
CA TRP A 168 -19.03 -5.83 -5.03
C TRP A 168 -20.18 -6.81 -5.27
N HIS A 169 -19.88 -8.08 -5.58
CA HIS A 169 -20.91 -9.09 -5.78
C HIS A 169 -21.62 -9.51 -4.47
N ALA A 170 -21.05 -9.19 -3.30
CA ALA A 170 -21.62 -9.51 -1.99
C ALA A 170 -22.97 -8.81 -1.76
N ILE A 171 -23.22 -7.66 -2.39
CA ILE A 171 -24.52 -6.98 -2.28
C ILE A 171 -25.65 -7.83 -2.88
N ASN A 172 -25.37 -8.60 -3.93
CA ASN A 172 -26.33 -9.48 -4.58
C ASN A 172 -26.47 -10.84 -3.87
N GLN A 173 -25.71 -11.11 -2.81
CA GLN A 173 -25.79 -12.40 -2.11
C GLN A 173 -27.11 -12.51 -1.32
N PRO A 174 -27.77 -13.68 -1.31
CA PRO A 174 -29.06 -13.85 -0.64
C PRO A 174 -29.03 -13.46 0.85
N GLN A 175 -27.95 -13.79 1.56
CA GLN A 175 -27.84 -13.45 2.98
C GLN A 175 -27.77 -11.95 3.23
N THR A 176 -27.09 -11.20 2.35
CA THR A 176 -27.05 -9.74 2.41
C THR A 176 -28.44 -9.15 2.18
N GLN A 177 -29.17 -9.67 1.18
CA GLN A 177 -30.53 -9.23 0.88
C GLN A 177 -31.47 -9.50 2.07
N LEU A 178 -31.38 -10.68 2.68
CA LEU A 178 -32.16 -11.05 3.88
C LEU A 178 -31.83 -10.15 5.08
N PHE A 179 -30.56 -9.81 5.29
CA PHE A 179 -30.15 -8.91 6.37
C PHE A 179 -30.87 -7.56 6.26
N PHE A 180 -30.79 -6.90 5.11
CA PHE A 180 -31.47 -5.62 4.92
C PHE A 180 -33.00 -5.75 4.89
N GLN A 181 -33.55 -6.86 4.40
CA GLN A 181 -34.99 -7.09 4.48
C GLN A 181 -35.50 -7.18 5.92
N ASN A 182 -34.72 -7.77 6.83
CA ASN A 182 -35.12 -7.94 8.23
C ASN A 182 -34.95 -6.64 9.04
N TRP A 183 -33.89 -5.87 8.78
CA TRP A 183 -33.52 -4.71 9.60
C TRP A 183 -33.89 -3.37 8.96
N LEU A 184 -34.07 -3.31 7.64
CA LEU A 184 -34.42 -2.11 6.88
C LEU A 184 -35.26 -2.43 5.62
N PRO A 185 -36.47 -3.02 5.79
CA PRO A 185 -37.31 -3.48 4.68
C PRO A 185 -37.74 -2.37 3.70
N GLU A 186 -37.73 -1.12 4.16
CA GLU A 186 -38.12 0.05 3.36
C GLU A 186 -37.05 0.52 2.37
N ALA A 187 -35.79 0.08 2.56
CA ALA A 187 -34.67 0.46 1.70
C ALA A 187 -34.58 -0.42 0.45
N LYS A 188 -34.44 0.20 -0.72
CA LYS A 188 -34.18 -0.52 -1.96
C LYS A 188 -32.68 -0.74 -2.14
N LEU A 189 -32.23 -1.99 -2.09
CA LEU A 189 -30.81 -2.26 -2.30
C LEU A 189 -30.42 -2.04 -3.77
N PRO A 190 -29.31 -1.33 -4.04
CA PRO A 190 -28.73 -1.28 -5.38
C PRO A 190 -28.13 -2.65 -5.72
N ASP A 191 -28.14 -3.02 -7.01
CA ASP A 191 -27.34 -4.15 -7.45
C ASP A 191 -25.85 -3.78 -7.48
N ARG A 192 -25.00 -4.79 -7.64
CA ARG A 192 -23.55 -4.60 -7.75
C ARG A 192 -23.13 -3.64 -8.86
N HIS A 193 -23.89 -3.53 -9.96
CA HIS A 193 -23.53 -2.69 -11.11
C HIS A 193 -23.79 -1.23 -10.81
N LYS A 194 -24.91 -0.93 -10.16
CA LYS A 194 -25.25 0.41 -9.67
C LYS A 194 -24.33 0.84 -8.54
N LEU A 195 -24.07 -0.05 -7.57
CA LEU A 195 -23.20 0.24 -6.42
C LEU A 195 -21.75 0.48 -6.84
N SER A 196 -21.17 -0.42 -7.64
CA SER A 196 -19.79 -0.29 -8.14
C SER A 196 -19.65 0.55 -9.42
N GLY A 197 -20.71 1.26 -9.79
CA GLY A 197 -20.79 2.08 -10.99
C GLY A 197 -21.13 3.52 -10.63
N ASP A 198 -22.38 3.92 -10.85
CA ASP A 198 -22.80 5.31 -10.67
C ASP A 198 -22.68 5.80 -9.23
N ILE A 199 -22.98 4.95 -8.23
CA ILE A 199 -22.88 5.34 -6.82
C ILE A 199 -21.40 5.53 -6.43
N LEU A 200 -20.52 4.56 -6.76
CA LEU A 200 -19.09 4.70 -6.53
C LEU A 200 -18.51 5.95 -7.22
N ARG A 201 -18.93 6.24 -8.46
CA ARG A 201 -18.48 7.45 -9.18
C ARG A 201 -18.86 8.73 -8.44
N GLN A 202 -20.09 8.80 -7.90
CA GLN A 202 -20.51 9.95 -7.09
C GLN A 202 -19.66 10.09 -5.82
N GLU A 203 -19.33 8.99 -5.14
CA GLU A 203 -18.44 9.03 -3.97
C GLU A 203 -17.01 9.49 -4.34
N VAL A 204 -16.49 9.07 -5.50
CA VAL A 204 -15.20 9.56 -6.03
C VAL A 204 -15.26 11.06 -6.32
N GLU A 205 -16.32 11.54 -6.96
CA GLU A 205 -16.52 12.97 -7.23
C GLU A 205 -16.58 13.80 -5.93
N LEU A 206 -17.26 13.28 -4.90
CA LEU A 206 -17.30 13.90 -3.57
C LEU A 206 -15.91 13.91 -2.90
N ALA A 207 -15.17 12.81 -2.98
CA ALA A 207 -13.80 12.74 -2.47
C ALA A 207 -12.87 13.73 -3.20
N ASN A 208 -13.00 13.82 -4.53
CA ASN A 208 -12.25 14.76 -5.35
C ASN A 208 -12.62 16.22 -5.07
N ALA A 209 -13.90 16.53 -4.86
CA ALA A 209 -14.36 17.86 -4.47
C ALA A 209 -13.79 18.26 -3.09
N SER A 210 -13.81 17.34 -2.12
CA SER A 210 -13.20 17.55 -0.80
C SER A 210 -11.69 17.78 -0.90
N MET A 211 -11.00 17.01 -1.74
CA MET A 211 -9.58 17.21 -2.03
C MET A 211 -9.33 18.59 -2.63
N ARG A 212 -10.10 18.99 -3.66
CA ARG A 212 -9.97 20.29 -4.33
C ARG A 212 -10.03 21.43 -3.33
N GLU A 213 -11.01 21.42 -2.43
CA GLU A 213 -11.13 22.45 -1.40
C GLU A 213 -9.94 22.43 -0.42
N ALA A 214 -9.45 21.24 -0.05
CA ALA A 214 -8.34 21.10 0.88
C ALA A 214 -6.98 21.57 0.33
N VAL A 215 -6.78 21.53 -1.00
CA VAL A 215 -5.50 21.88 -1.66
C VAL A 215 -5.50 23.26 -2.33
N LYS A 216 -6.68 23.84 -2.58
CA LYS A 216 -6.82 25.10 -3.31
C LYS A 216 -6.06 26.24 -2.65
N GLY A 217 -5.28 26.96 -3.46
CA GLY A 217 -4.46 28.10 -3.02
C GLY A 217 -3.25 27.71 -2.16
N ARG A 218 -2.96 26.42 -2.00
CA ARG A 218 -1.82 25.91 -1.23
C ARG A 218 -0.67 25.50 -2.14
N ILE A 219 0.45 25.17 -1.52
CA ILE A 219 1.62 24.61 -2.20
C ILE A 219 1.67 23.10 -1.99
N ALA A 220 2.22 22.38 -2.97
CA ALA A 220 2.30 20.92 -2.94
C ALA A 220 3.65 20.39 -3.38
N THR A 221 4.03 19.26 -2.80
CA THR A 221 5.04 18.36 -3.40
C THR A 221 4.32 17.29 -4.19
N GLY A 222 4.57 17.22 -5.50
CA GLY A 222 4.14 16.11 -6.32
C GLY A 222 5.01 14.88 -6.11
N MET A 223 4.43 13.71 -6.28
CA MET A 223 5.15 12.45 -6.22
C MET A 223 4.65 11.51 -7.30
N SER A 224 5.56 10.73 -7.88
CA SER A 224 5.20 9.66 -8.81
C SER A 224 5.96 8.39 -8.54
N ASP A 225 5.27 7.26 -8.66
CA ASP A 225 5.87 5.95 -8.46
C ASP A 225 5.19 4.91 -9.36
N GLY A 226 5.91 3.84 -9.70
CA GLY A 226 5.47 2.79 -10.60
C GLY A 226 5.12 1.50 -9.87
N TRP A 227 4.02 0.86 -10.24
CA TRP A 227 3.60 -0.43 -9.68
C TRP A 227 3.15 -1.40 -10.77
N LYS A 228 3.41 -2.70 -10.55
CA LYS A 228 2.86 -3.78 -11.38
C LYS A 228 1.76 -4.48 -10.62
N ASN A 229 0.54 -4.50 -11.14
CA ASN A 229 -0.57 -5.18 -10.49
C ASN A 229 -0.52 -6.71 -10.66
N ILE A 230 -1.47 -7.44 -10.05
CA ILE A 230 -1.57 -8.91 -10.16
C ILE A 230 -1.73 -9.38 -11.61
N LYS A 231 -2.32 -8.56 -12.49
CA LYS A 231 -2.42 -8.81 -13.93
C LYS A 231 -1.13 -8.48 -14.71
N ARG A 232 -0.09 -8.02 -14.02
CA ARG A 232 1.19 -7.53 -14.57
C ARG A 232 1.06 -6.26 -15.41
N ASN A 233 -0.02 -5.50 -15.23
CA ASN A 233 -0.16 -4.18 -15.81
C ASN A 233 0.77 -3.21 -15.09
N TYR A 234 1.51 -2.41 -15.85
CA TYR A 234 2.35 -1.35 -15.31
C TYR A 234 1.53 -0.07 -15.14
N LEU A 235 1.42 0.39 -13.90
CA LEU A 235 0.64 1.54 -13.48
C LEU A 235 1.59 2.59 -12.92
N LEU A 236 1.37 3.85 -13.29
CA LEU A 236 2.13 4.99 -12.79
C LEU A 236 1.19 5.86 -11.95
N ALA A 237 1.42 5.94 -10.64
CA ALA A 237 0.66 6.80 -9.76
C ALA A 237 1.27 8.20 -9.70
N SER A 238 0.39 9.19 -9.58
CA SER A 238 0.72 10.57 -9.27
C SER A 238 -0.10 11.05 -8.08
N MET A 239 0.56 11.65 -7.11
CA MET A 239 -0.06 12.15 -5.87
C MET A 239 0.52 13.51 -5.49
N LEU A 240 -0.19 14.22 -4.61
CA LEU A 240 0.25 15.49 -4.03
C LEU A 240 0.35 15.37 -2.51
N SER A 241 1.43 15.88 -1.93
CA SER A 241 1.53 16.16 -0.50
C SER A 241 1.29 17.65 -0.26
N VAL A 242 0.25 17.97 0.51
CA VAL A 242 -0.13 19.33 0.94
C VAL A 242 -0.28 19.33 2.44
N ASP A 243 0.44 20.21 3.13
CA ASP A 243 0.51 20.25 4.60
C ASP A 243 0.81 18.86 5.21
N TYR A 244 1.73 18.12 4.58
CA TYR A 244 2.10 16.75 4.94
C TYR A 244 0.97 15.72 4.87
N LYS A 245 -0.13 16.04 4.18
CA LYS A 245 -1.23 15.12 3.86
C LYS A 245 -1.18 14.75 2.39
N THR A 246 -1.32 13.46 2.10
CA THR A 246 -1.27 12.95 0.73
C THR A 246 -2.66 12.85 0.11
N TYR A 247 -2.78 13.32 -1.12
CA TYR A 247 -3.98 13.31 -1.94
C TYR A 247 -3.69 12.64 -3.28
N THR A 248 -4.61 11.77 -3.71
CA THR A 248 -4.48 11.04 -4.96
C THR A 248 -4.85 11.96 -6.12
N VAL A 249 -3.95 12.10 -7.10
CA VAL A 249 -4.26 12.86 -8.32
C VAL A 249 -4.78 11.90 -9.37
N LYS A 250 -3.95 10.93 -9.75
CA LYS A 250 -4.22 10.05 -10.89
C LYS A 250 -3.39 8.79 -10.83
N VAL A 251 -3.85 7.74 -11.48
CA VAL A 251 -3.01 6.60 -11.83
C VAL A 251 -3.17 6.33 -13.33
N HIS A 252 -2.06 6.28 -14.03
CA HIS A 252 -1.99 6.05 -15.47
C HIS A 252 -1.73 4.58 -15.74
N ASP A 253 -2.52 3.97 -16.64
CA ASP A 253 -2.19 2.65 -17.17
C ASP A 253 -1.15 2.81 -18.29
N MET A 254 0.08 2.44 -17.97
CA MET A 254 1.25 2.54 -18.85
C MET A 254 1.62 1.19 -19.46
N SER A 255 0.78 0.16 -19.31
CA SER A 255 1.09 -1.23 -19.73
C SER A 255 1.33 -1.38 -21.23
N ALA A 256 0.65 -0.56 -22.05
CA ALA A 256 0.81 -0.55 -23.51
C ALA A 256 1.92 0.40 -23.99
N ARG A 257 2.58 1.13 -23.08
CA ARG A 257 3.66 2.08 -23.38
C ARG A 257 4.99 1.48 -22.95
N ARG A 258 6.06 1.87 -23.64
CA ARG A 258 7.42 1.54 -23.18
C ARG A 258 7.73 2.32 -21.91
N LYS A 259 8.33 1.66 -20.91
CA LYS A 259 8.86 2.29 -19.71
C LYS A 259 10.08 3.14 -20.10
N THR A 260 9.83 4.40 -20.46
CA THR A 260 10.85 5.38 -20.87
C THR A 260 10.68 6.67 -20.09
N ALA A 261 11.78 7.38 -19.91
CA ALA A 261 11.79 8.69 -19.24
C ALA A 261 10.83 9.70 -19.89
N ASP A 262 10.68 9.68 -21.22
CA ASP A 262 9.75 10.57 -21.94
C ASP A 262 8.28 10.28 -21.63
N ASN A 263 7.92 9.00 -21.59
CA ASN A 263 6.54 8.62 -21.28
C ASN A 263 6.18 8.96 -19.84
N HIS A 264 7.13 8.79 -18.91
CA HIS A 264 6.99 9.21 -17.52
C HIS A 264 6.90 10.74 -17.41
N LEU A 265 7.81 11.48 -18.05
CA LEU A 265 7.82 12.95 -18.07
C LEU A 265 6.51 13.53 -18.61
N ASN A 266 5.99 12.99 -19.70
CA ASN A 266 4.73 13.44 -20.29
C ASN A 266 3.54 13.26 -19.34
N ALA A 267 3.51 12.14 -18.59
CA ALA A 267 2.48 11.93 -17.58
C ALA A 267 2.62 12.93 -16.42
N VAL A 268 3.84 13.11 -15.90
CA VAL A 268 4.14 14.05 -14.81
C VAL A 268 3.81 15.49 -15.18
N LEU A 269 4.19 15.96 -16.37
CA LEU A 269 3.87 17.31 -16.84
C LEU A 269 2.36 17.53 -16.96
N ALA A 270 1.64 16.55 -17.52
CA ALA A 270 0.19 16.62 -17.62
C ALA A 270 -0.48 16.67 -16.24
N ASP A 271 0.02 15.88 -15.27
CA ASP A 271 -0.53 15.86 -13.91
C ASP A 271 -0.21 17.14 -13.14
N ILE A 272 0.97 17.74 -13.34
CA ILE A 272 1.30 19.07 -12.79
C ILE A 272 0.34 20.10 -13.36
N ASP A 273 0.22 20.18 -14.68
CA ASP A 273 -0.63 21.20 -15.34
C ASP A 273 -2.11 21.02 -14.95
N GLU A 274 -2.60 19.77 -14.84
CA GLU A 274 -3.95 19.44 -14.35
C GLU A 274 -4.14 19.87 -12.89
N ALA A 275 -3.18 19.55 -12.01
CA ALA A 275 -3.24 19.95 -10.61
C ALA A 275 -3.27 21.47 -10.43
N GLU A 276 -2.40 22.19 -11.12
CA GLU A 276 -2.33 23.65 -11.00
C GLU A 276 -3.57 24.33 -11.57
N LYS A 277 -4.08 23.85 -12.71
CA LYS A 277 -5.23 24.44 -13.39
C LYS A 277 -6.57 24.06 -12.76
N GLU A 278 -6.78 22.79 -12.44
CA GLU A 278 -8.08 22.29 -11.96
C GLU A 278 -8.22 22.38 -10.44
N TYR A 279 -7.13 22.20 -9.69
CA TYR A 279 -7.18 22.18 -8.23
C TYR A 279 -6.69 23.50 -7.62
N GLY A 280 -6.07 24.38 -8.42
CA GLY A 280 -5.58 25.68 -7.95
C GLY A 280 -4.47 25.57 -6.91
N VAL A 281 -3.74 24.46 -6.92
CA VAL A 281 -2.57 24.22 -6.07
C VAL A 281 -1.31 24.63 -6.83
N ARG A 282 -0.24 25.06 -6.15
CA ARG A 282 1.05 25.31 -6.79
C ARG A 282 2.02 24.17 -6.52
N VAL A 283 2.50 23.49 -7.56
CA VAL A 283 3.48 22.41 -7.39
C VAL A 283 4.87 23.02 -7.24
N ILE A 284 5.52 22.76 -6.11
CA ILE A 284 6.82 23.35 -5.76
C ILE A 284 7.99 22.37 -5.84
N ALA A 285 7.69 21.07 -5.73
CA ALA A 285 8.68 20.02 -5.83
C ALA A 285 8.07 18.75 -6.43
N TRP A 286 8.91 17.87 -6.98
CA TRP A 286 8.54 16.55 -7.48
C TRP A 286 9.49 15.45 -6.99
N VAL A 287 8.93 14.36 -6.46
CA VAL A 287 9.69 13.22 -5.94
C VAL A 287 9.35 11.93 -6.69
N SER A 288 10.36 11.15 -7.05
CA SER A 288 10.18 9.79 -7.60
C SER A 288 11.28 8.84 -7.16
N ASP A 289 11.09 7.55 -7.38
CA ASP A 289 12.06 6.49 -7.08
C ASP A 289 13.39 6.68 -7.85
N ALA A 290 14.43 5.96 -7.45
CA ALA A 290 15.76 6.13 -8.03
C ALA A 290 15.99 5.35 -9.34
N GLY A 291 14.96 4.69 -9.88
CA GLY A 291 15.05 3.96 -11.14
C GLY A 291 15.55 4.84 -12.30
N GLY A 292 16.32 4.26 -13.22
CA GLY A 292 17.00 5.01 -14.28
C GLY A 292 16.05 5.86 -15.15
N ASP A 293 14.83 5.38 -15.43
CA ASP A 293 13.82 6.15 -16.17
C ASP A 293 13.25 7.32 -15.36
N SER A 294 12.94 7.10 -14.08
CA SER A 294 12.50 8.15 -13.15
C SER A 294 13.55 9.22 -12.95
N ARG A 295 14.83 8.83 -12.88
CA ARG A 295 15.95 9.77 -12.82
C ARG A 295 16.01 10.66 -14.06
N ALA A 296 16.04 10.05 -15.24
CA ALA A 296 16.09 10.80 -16.49
C ALA A 296 14.85 11.71 -16.64
N MET A 297 13.68 11.27 -16.16
CA MET A 297 12.50 12.12 -16.04
C MET A 297 12.74 13.33 -15.13
N ARG A 298 13.27 13.15 -13.90
CA ARG A 298 13.56 14.26 -12.98
C ARG A 298 14.52 15.29 -13.58
N VAL A 299 15.60 14.82 -14.22
CA VAL A 299 16.58 15.70 -14.89
C VAL A 299 15.90 16.53 -15.99
N ARG A 300 15.04 15.91 -16.80
CA ARG A 300 14.31 16.60 -17.88
C ARG A 300 13.24 17.55 -17.33
N LEU A 301 12.48 17.14 -16.31
CA LEU A 301 11.50 17.98 -15.62
C LEU A 301 12.17 19.24 -15.07
N HIS A 302 13.32 19.08 -14.43
CA HIS A 302 14.10 20.20 -13.92
C HIS A 302 14.53 21.19 -15.02
N ARG A 303 14.96 20.70 -16.18
CA ARG A 303 15.31 21.57 -17.33
C ARG A 303 14.08 22.34 -17.85
N MET A 304 12.90 21.72 -17.87
CA MET A 304 11.67 22.32 -18.39
C MET A 304 10.97 23.26 -17.40
N ARG A 305 11.02 22.93 -16.10
CA ARG A 305 10.37 23.65 -15.00
C ARG A 305 11.40 23.89 -13.88
N PRO A 306 12.41 24.76 -14.07
CA PRO A 306 13.53 24.90 -13.13
C PRO A 306 13.14 25.40 -11.75
N HIS A 307 11.98 26.06 -11.64
CA HIS A 307 11.40 26.50 -10.36
C HIS A 307 10.81 25.36 -9.53
N ILE A 308 10.55 24.19 -10.11
CA ILE A 308 10.17 22.97 -9.41
C ILE A 308 11.45 22.26 -8.98
N LEU A 309 11.58 22.02 -7.68
CA LEU A 309 12.70 21.25 -7.13
C LEU A 309 12.44 19.75 -7.36
N VAL A 310 13.45 18.98 -7.77
CA VAL A 310 13.29 17.54 -8.04
C VAL A 310 14.16 16.74 -7.09
N PHE A 311 13.62 15.67 -6.52
CA PHE A 311 14.33 14.86 -5.54
C PHE A 311 14.11 13.36 -5.77
N ASP A 312 15.11 12.59 -5.39
CA ASP A 312 14.95 11.14 -5.23
C ASP A 312 14.07 10.86 -4.01
N CYS A 313 13.38 9.72 -4.02
CA CYS A 313 12.72 9.20 -2.84
C CYS A 313 13.78 8.74 -1.83
N TRP A 314 13.92 9.44 -0.70
CA TRP A 314 14.94 9.12 0.29
C TRP A 314 14.68 7.81 1.05
N ALA A 315 13.41 7.38 1.14
CA ALA A 315 13.08 6.04 1.60
C ALA A 315 13.73 4.96 0.72
N HIS A 316 13.70 5.16 -0.60
CA HIS A 316 14.35 4.26 -1.54
C HIS A 316 15.89 4.40 -1.46
N GLN A 317 16.43 5.61 -1.33
CA GLN A 317 17.88 5.81 -1.18
C GLN A 317 18.48 5.07 0.03
N VAL A 318 17.77 5.04 1.17
CA VAL A 318 18.19 4.24 2.35
C VAL A 318 18.18 2.74 2.05
N ASN A 319 17.18 2.23 1.33
CA ASN A 319 17.13 0.83 0.91
C ASN A 319 18.33 0.45 0.04
N LEU A 320 18.77 1.36 -0.83
CA LEU A 320 19.95 1.11 -1.66
C LEU A 320 21.24 0.99 -0.81
N VAL A 321 21.36 1.73 0.31
CA VAL A 321 22.52 1.59 1.22
C VAL A 321 22.54 0.21 1.86
N VAL A 322 21.37 -0.31 2.24
CA VAL A 322 21.22 -1.70 2.72
C VAL A 322 21.63 -2.69 1.64
N GLY A 323 21.24 -2.46 0.38
CA GLY A 323 21.65 -3.26 -0.76
C GLY A 323 23.18 -3.34 -0.90
N ASP A 324 23.90 -2.23 -0.72
CA ASP A 324 25.36 -2.21 -0.74
C ASP A 324 25.98 -3.10 0.37
N ILE A 325 25.44 -3.05 1.60
CA ILE A 325 25.90 -3.90 2.73
C ILE A 325 25.62 -5.38 2.45
N LEU A 326 24.40 -5.73 2.04
CA LEU A 326 24.02 -7.13 1.80
C LEU A 326 24.82 -7.75 0.65
N ARG A 327 25.18 -6.94 -0.36
CA ARG A 327 26.11 -7.33 -1.43
C ARG A 327 27.50 -7.64 -0.88
N LEU A 328 28.06 -6.73 -0.08
CA LEU A 328 29.38 -6.89 0.51
C LEU A 328 29.45 -8.12 1.43
N LYS A 329 28.43 -8.30 2.28
CA LYS A 329 28.37 -9.37 3.29
C LYS A 329 27.39 -10.47 2.90
N SER A 330 27.53 -11.02 1.69
CA SER A 330 26.72 -12.14 1.20
C SER A 330 26.73 -13.38 2.11
N GLY A 331 27.80 -13.58 2.89
CA GLY A 331 27.87 -14.61 3.93
C GLY A 331 26.85 -14.40 5.06
N LEU A 332 26.58 -13.16 5.45
CA LEU A 332 25.56 -12.82 6.45
C LEU A 332 24.14 -12.97 5.90
N VAL A 333 23.93 -12.78 4.60
CA VAL A 333 22.63 -13.05 3.93
C VAL A 333 22.23 -14.52 4.08
N ARG A 334 23.18 -15.45 4.00
CA ARG A 334 22.91 -16.88 4.23
C ARG A 334 22.49 -17.16 5.68
N THR A 335 23.20 -16.59 6.65
CA THR A 335 22.82 -16.66 8.07
C THR A 335 21.42 -16.10 8.31
N ALA A 336 21.07 -15.03 7.60
CA ALA A 336 19.74 -14.43 7.69
C ALA A 336 18.65 -15.34 7.07
N ALA A 337 18.95 -16.05 5.99
CA ALA A 337 18.05 -17.06 5.42
C ALA A 337 17.83 -18.23 6.40
N ASP A 338 18.91 -18.72 7.02
CA ASP A 338 18.84 -19.74 8.08
C ASP A 338 18.01 -19.26 9.28
N ALA A 339 18.10 -17.98 9.66
CA ALA A 339 17.27 -17.39 10.71
C ALA A 339 15.77 -17.42 10.36
N ILE A 340 15.42 -17.13 9.10
CA ILE A 340 14.03 -17.21 8.62
C ILE A 340 13.53 -18.64 8.65
N ASP A 341 14.36 -19.63 8.30
CA ASP A 341 14.00 -21.04 8.39
C ASP A 341 13.67 -21.45 9.83
N ILE A 342 14.45 -20.99 10.82
CA ILE A 342 14.17 -21.24 12.24
C ILE A 342 12.81 -20.65 12.64
N ILE A 343 12.55 -19.38 12.29
CA ILE A 343 11.30 -18.69 12.61
C ILE A 343 10.10 -19.41 11.99
N LYS A 344 10.16 -19.70 10.69
CA LYS A 344 9.10 -20.42 9.96
C LYS A 344 8.86 -21.80 10.56
N TRP A 345 9.92 -22.51 10.91
CA TRP A 345 9.79 -23.84 11.51
C TRP A 345 9.07 -23.76 12.85
N MET A 346 9.46 -22.86 13.74
CA MET A 346 8.82 -22.71 15.04
C MET A 346 7.33 -22.36 14.91
N LEU A 347 6.99 -21.43 14.01
CA LEU A 347 5.60 -21.00 13.80
C LEU A 347 4.72 -22.08 13.15
N ASN A 348 5.28 -22.93 12.30
CA ASN A 348 4.54 -24.02 11.66
C ASN A 348 4.33 -25.24 12.58
N HIS A 349 5.01 -25.31 13.73
CA HIS A 349 4.93 -26.44 14.66
C HIS A 349 4.40 -25.99 16.03
N SER A 350 3.08 -25.97 16.17
CA SER A 350 2.37 -25.49 17.37
C SER A 350 2.84 -26.13 18.68
N TYR A 351 3.17 -27.43 18.66
CA TYR A 351 3.71 -28.12 19.83
C TYR A 351 5.08 -27.55 20.26
N LEU A 352 6.01 -27.35 19.32
CA LEU A 352 7.32 -26.73 19.60
C LEU A 352 7.17 -25.29 20.08
N LEU A 353 6.25 -24.53 19.48
CA LEU A 353 5.96 -23.16 19.88
C LEU A 353 5.39 -23.11 21.31
N GLY A 354 4.49 -24.03 21.66
CA GLY A 354 3.98 -24.16 23.03
C GLY A 354 5.08 -24.46 24.04
N LEU A 355 6.01 -25.36 23.69
CA LEU A 355 7.17 -25.64 24.53
C LEU A 355 8.10 -24.43 24.68
N LEU A 356 8.30 -23.65 23.62
CA LEU A 356 9.05 -22.40 23.68
C LEU A 356 8.38 -21.40 24.63
N HIS A 357 7.05 -21.23 24.54
CA HIS A 357 6.31 -20.35 25.44
C HIS A 357 6.45 -20.76 26.91
N GLU A 358 6.42 -22.06 27.22
CA GLU A 358 6.68 -22.55 28.59
C GLU A 358 8.07 -22.14 29.09
N GLU A 359 9.10 -22.32 28.25
CA GLU A 359 10.47 -21.92 28.60
C GLU A 359 10.61 -20.39 28.72
N GLN A 360 9.93 -19.60 27.87
CA GLN A 360 9.91 -18.15 27.96
C GLN A 360 9.28 -17.67 29.27
N VAL A 361 8.15 -18.25 29.66
CA VAL A 361 7.47 -17.93 30.93
C VAL A 361 8.35 -18.29 32.12
N ARG A 362 9.05 -19.43 32.08
CA ARG A 362 10.01 -19.81 33.14
C ARG A 362 11.17 -18.82 33.24
N ALA A 363 11.68 -18.34 32.11
CA ALA A 363 12.86 -17.46 32.07
C ALA A 363 12.52 -15.98 32.37
N THR A 364 11.38 -15.49 31.92
CA THR A 364 11.06 -14.05 31.89
C THR A 364 9.68 -13.69 32.42
N GLY A 365 8.82 -14.67 32.69
CA GLY A 365 7.43 -14.45 33.13
C GLY A 365 6.48 -13.97 32.03
N ARG A 366 6.93 -13.87 30.78
CA ARG A 366 6.13 -13.43 29.62
C ARG A 366 6.39 -14.32 28.41
N THR A 367 5.41 -14.39 27.51
CA THR A 367 5.55 -15.04 26.20
C THR A 367 5.82 -13.99 25.13
N HIS A 368 6.70 -14.30 24.18
CA HIS A 368 7.01 -13.46 23.03
C HIS A 368 6.80 -14.29 21.76
N SER A 369 6.04 -13.79 20.78
CA SER A 369 5.85 -14.51 19.51
C SER A 369 6.92 -14.11 18.50
N PHE A 370 7.27 -15.00 17.58
CA PHE A 370 8.13 -14.60 16.47
C PHE A 370 7.31 -13.84 15.44
N SER A 371 7.89 -12.81 14.84
CA SER A 371 7.33 -12.17 13.65
C SER A 371 7.89 -12.84 12.38
N VAL A 372 7.01 -13.18 11.43
CA VAL A 372 7.46 -13.52 10.07
C VAL A 372 7.74 -12.22 9.32
N PRO A 373 8.82 -12.11 8.55
CA PRO A 373 9.03 -10.94 7.69
C PRO A 373 7.86 -10.78 6.72
N SER A 374 7.25 -9.59 6.69
CA SER A 374 6.37 -9.20 5.60
C SER A 374 7.17 -8.85 4.34
N ILE A 375 6.52 -9.08 3.21
CA ILE A 375 7.09 -9.37 1.89
C ILE A 375 7.81 -8.17 1.24
N THR A 376 7.50 -6.94 1.65
CA THR A 376 7.80 -5.74 0.86
C THR A 376 8.90 -4.85 1.43
N ARG A 377 9.35 -5.03 2.68
CA ARG A 377 10.34 -4.16 3.30
C ARG A 377 11.37 -4.94 4.11
N TRP A 378 12.66 -4.69 3.83
CA TRP A 378 13.78 -5.30 4.55
C TRP A 378 13.76 -5.00 6.06
N THR A 379 13.07 -3.93 6.49
CA THR A 379 12.84 -3.61 7.89
C THR A 379 12.09 -4.74 8.60
N ALA A 380 11.12 -5.40 7.96
CA ALA A 380 10.42 -6.54 8.56
C ALA A 380 11.34 -7.75 8.77
N HIS A 381 12.30 -7.98 7.85
CA HIS A 381 13.36 -8.98 8.06
C HIS A 381 14.24 -8.61 9.26
N PHE A 382 14.68 -7.36 9.35
CA PHE A 382 15.47 -6.86 10.48
C PHE A 382 14.73 -7.02 11.83
N LEU A 383 13.43 -6.73 11.87
CA LEU A 383 12.59 -6.91 13.06
C LEU A 383 12.50 -8.40 13.45
N SER A 384 12.34 -9.28 12.48
CA SER A 384 12.30 -10.73 12.69
C SER A 384 13.63 -11.26 13.23
N PHE A 385 14.77 -10.77 12.74
CA PHE A 385 16.09 -11.13 13.29
C PHE A 385 16.26 -10.62 14.71
N SER A 386 15.80 -9.40 15.00
CA SER A 386 15.87 -8.82 16.34
C SER A 386 15.06 -9.63 17.35
N SER A 387 13.85 -10.06 16.98
CA SER A 387 13.03 -10.97 17.78
C SER A 387 13.69 -12.35 17.96
N LEU A 388 14.27 -12.94 16.90
CA LEU A 388 14.94 -14.23 17.06
C LEU A 388 16.16 -14.15 17.99
N ILE A 389 16.93 -13.06 17.93
CA ILE A 389 18.09 -12.83 18.79
C ILE A 389 17.67 -12.69 20.27
N SER A 390 16.57 -12.00 20.58
CA SER A 390 16.10 -11.86 21.97
C SER A 390 15.76 -13.22 22.59
N GLU A 391 15.23 -14.14 21.79
CA GLU A 391 14.85 -15.49 22.22
C GLU A 391 15.98 -16.53 22.13
N SER A 392 17.20 -16.11 21.78
CA SER A 392 18.35 -17.03 21.58
C SER A 392 18.63 -17.93 22.78
N ARG A 393 18.56 -17.40 24.01
CA ARG A 393 18.79 -18.18 25.23
C ARG A 393 17.71 -19.23 25.45
N THR A 394 16.46 -18.84 25.28
CA THR A 394 15.30 -19.71 25.47
C THR A 394 15.25 -20.82 24.43
N LEU A 395 15.51 -20.50 23.16
CA LEU A 395 15.61 -21.48 22.07
C LEU A 395 16.74 -22.49 22.31
N ARG A 396 17.92 -22.01 22.73
CA ARG A 396 19.05 -22.89 23.03
C ARG A 396 18.77 -23.82 24.21
N SER A 397 18.11 -23.31 25.25
CA SER A 397 17.64 -24.11 26.38
C SER A 397 16.66 -25.18 25.91
N LEU A 398 15.67 -24.81 25.09
CA LEU A 398 14.67 -25.74 24.57
C LEU A 398 15.29 -26.85 23.71
N VAL A 399 16.20 -26.52 22.79
CA VAL A 399 16.94 -27.50 21.98
C VAL A 399 17.75 -28.45 22.86
N THR A 400 18.35 -27.94 23.94
CA THR A 400 19.15 -28.75 24.87
C THR A 400 18.27 -29.69 25.70
N LEU A 401 17.12 -29.21 26.17
CA LEU A 401 16.23 -29.95 27.06
C LEU A 401 15.34 -30.95 26.32
N LYS A 402 14.95 -30.66 25.07
CA LYS A 402 13.99 -31.44 24.29
C LYS A 402 14.40 -31.59 22.82
N PRO A 403 15.61 -32.10 22.49
CA PRO A 403 16.05 -32.23 21.10
C PRO A 403 15.18 -33.18 20.27
N GLU A 404 14.65 -34.23 20.88
CA GLU A 404 13.68 -35.16 20.27
C GLU A 404 12.40 -34.46 19.82
N ALA A 405 11.89 -33.47 20.55
CA ALA A 405 10.70 -32.72 20.14
C ALA A 405 10.91 -32.01 18.78
N PHE A 406 12.13 -31.52 18.53
CA PHE A 406 12.49 -30.96 17.24
C PHE A 406 12.54 -32.05 16.17
N ARG A 407 13.26 -33.15 16.41
CA ARG A 407 13.39 -34.23 15.42
C ARG A 407 12.03 -34.85 15.05
N ASP A 408 11.16 -35.02 16.02
CA ASP A 408 9.81 -35.58 15.83
C ASP A 408 8.92 -34.64 15.00
N SER A 409 9.13 -33.32 15.12
CA SER A 409 8.37 -32.32 14.34
C SER A 409 8.56 -32.47 12.83
N ALA A 410 9.70 -33.01 12.37
CA ALA A 410 9.96 -33.22 10.94
C ALA A 410 9.08 -34.31 10.30
N GLY A 411 8.48 -35.20 11.10
CA GLY A 411 7.66 -36.31 10.62
C GLY A 411 8.44 -37.29 9.73
N ARG A 412 7.83 -37.71 8.61
CA ARG A 412 8.40 -38.74 7.73
C ARG A 412 9.24 -38.20 6.56
N SER A 413 9.17 -36.90 6.26
CA SER A 413 9.85 -36.31 5.10
C SER A 413 11.37 -36.28 5.31
N SER A 414 12.14 -36.77 4.33
CA SER A 414 13.60 -36.73 4.36
C SER A 414 14.14 -35.31 4.29
N GLU A 415 13.47 -34.42 3.56
CA GLU A 415 13.84 -33.00 3.44
C GLU A 415 13.65 -32.27 4.77
N ASN A 416 12.50 -32.49 5.42
CA ASN A 416 12.21 -31.93 6.75
C ASN A 416 13.18 -32.43 7.81
N LYS A 417 13.59 -33.70 7.74
CA LYS A 417 14.61 -34.26 8.64
C LYS A 417 15.96 -33.58 8.46
N GLN A 418 16.38 -33.31 7.23
CA GLN A 418 17.63 -32.57 6.98
C GLN A 418 17.53 -31.11 7.44
N LEU A 419 16.39 -30.47 7.20
CA LEU A 419 16.14 -29.09 7.61
C LEU A 419 16.14 -28.95 9.12
N VAL A 420 15.48 -29.84 9.86
CA VAL A 420 15.42 -29.73 11.33
C VAL A 420 16.78 -29.97 11.97
N GLU A 421 17.60 -30.89 11.44
CA GLU A 421 18.98 -31.07 11.91
C GLU A 421 19.84 -29.84 11.62
N ARG A 422 19.64 -29.17 10.48
CA ARG A 422 20.28 -27.87 10.20
C ARG A 422 19.82 -26.80 11.19
N ILE A 423 18.53 -26.72 11.49
CA ILE A 423 17.95 -25.79 12.47
C ILE A 423 18.54 -25.99 13.85
N ILE A 424 18.55 -27.23 14.35
CA ILE A 424 19.14 -27.60 15.65
C ILE A 424 20.60 -27.16 15.68
N LYS A 425 21.39 -27.53 14.66
CA LYS A 425 22.79 -27.17 14.54
C LYS A 425 23.01 -25.65 14.56
N ASN A 426 22.17 -24.89 13.85
CA ASN A 426 22.26 -23.43 13.81
C ASN A 426 21.91 -22.79 15.17
N ILE A 427 20.90 -23.33 15.88
CA ILE A 427 20.54 -22.86 17.23
C ILE A 427 21.68 -23.12 18.21
N GLU A 428 22.34 -24.27 18.14
CA GLU A 428 23.47 -24.62 19.00
C GLU A 428 24.75 -23.83 18.67
N ASP A 429 24.95 -23.46 17.40
CA ASP A 429 26.14 -22.77 16.93
C ASP A 429 26.23 -21.32 17.42
N GLN A 430 27.20 -21.04 18.29
CA GLN A 430 27.49 -19.66 18.73
C GLN A 430 27.96 -18.76 17.57
N GLY A 431 28.54 -19.34 16.51
CA GLY A 431 28.93 -18.65 15.30
C GLY A 431 27.75 -18.07 14.53
N PHE A 432 26.65 -18.83 14.40
CA PHE A 432 25.39 -18.37 13.82
C PHE A 432 24.85 -17.13 14.53
N TRP A 433 24.69 -17.18 15.85
CA TRP A 433 24.16 -16.05 16.64
C TRP A 433 25.04 -14.81 16.57
N ARG A 434 26.36 -14.98 16.56
CA ARG A 434 27.31 -13.88 16.40
C ARG A 434 27.15 -13.21 15.04
N LYS A 435 27.08 -13.98 13.95
CA LYS A 435 26.88 -13.46 12.59
C LYS A 435 25.52 -12.76 12.44
N LEU A 436 24.46 -13.32 13.03
CA LEU A 436 23.13 -12.70 12.98
C LEU A 436 23.11 -11.38 13.78
N SER A 437 23.77 -11.35 14.94
CA SER A 437 23.92 -10.13 15.75
C SER A 437 24.77 -9.07 15.05
N GLU A 438 25.82 -9.50 14.34
CA GLU A 438 26.64 -8.63 13.50
C GLU A 438 25.80 -8.01 12.36
N LEU A 439 25.00 -8.80 11.67
CA LEU A 439 24.08 -8.30 10.65
C LEU A 439 23.07 -7.30 11.25
N LYS A 440 22.47 -7.62 12.42
CA LYS A 440 21.57 -6.72 13.13
C LYS A 440 22.28 -5.38 13.40
N HIS A 441 23.50 -5.42 13.92
CA HIS A 441 24.27 -4.23 14.25
C HIS A 441 24.51 -3.34 13.02
N TYR A 442 24.79 -3.93 11.85
CA TYR A 442 24.94 -3.17 10.60
C TYR A 442 23.63 -2.61 10.06
N LEU A 443 22.49 -3.22 10.34
CA LEU A 443 21.20 -2.82 9.77
C LEU A 443 20.39 -1.88 10.68
N GLU A 444 20.60 -1.91 11.99
CA GLU A 444 19.82 -1.16 12.98
C GLU A 444 19.82 0.36 12.75
N PRO A 445 20.98 1.04 12.53
CA PRO A 445 20.97 2.47 12.22
C PRO A 445 20.18 2.80 10.95
N LEU A 446 20.23 1.93 9.94
CA LEU A 446 19.49 2.10 8.68
C LEU A 446 17.99 1.82 8.86
N ALA A 447 17.59 0.96 9.80
CA ALA A 447 16.20 0.62 10.04
C ALA A 447 15.47 1.82 10.67
N ILE A 448 16.16 2.53 11.56
CA ILE A 448 15.74 3.82 12.11
C ILE A 448 15.62 4.85 10.98
N ALA A 449 16.63 4.97 10.12
CA ALA A 449 16.61 5.89 8.98
C ALA A 449 15.50 5.60 7.97
N ALA A 450 15.20 4.33 7.71
CA ALA A 450 14.08 3.90 6.86
C ALA A 450 12.73 4.35 7.46
N ASN A 451 12.58 4.21 8.77
CA ASN A 451 11.40 4.69 9.48
C ASN A 451 11.23 6.21 9.39
N VAL A 452 12.32 6.96 9.56
CA VAL A 452 12.34 8.43 9.40
C VAL A 452 12.01 8.84 7.97
N SER A 453 12.61 8.18 6.97
CA SER A 453 12.53 8.59 5.56
C SER A 453 11.22 8.22 4.86
N GLN A 454 10.47 7.24 5.36
CA GLN A 454 9.18 6.79 4.82
C GLN A 454 7.96 7.53 5.40
N ALA A 455 8.13 8.37 6.42
CA ALA A 455 7.01 9.06 7.05
C ALA A 455 6.33 10.06 6.08
N PRO A 456 5.00 10.25 6.14
CA PRO A 456 4.32 11.24 5.28
C PRO A 456 4.76 12.69 5.54
N THR A 457 5.39 12.92 6.70
CA THR A 457 5.90 14.22 7.20
C THR A 457 7.42 14.37 7.03
N THR A 458 8.10 13.42 6.37
CA THR A 458 9.55 13.51 6.15
C THR A 458 9.89 14.71 5.28
N ARG A 459 10.69 15.63 5.82
CA ARG A 459 11.13 16.87 5.16
C ARG A 459 12.60 16.76 4.81
N LEU A 460 13.10 17.74 4.04
CA LEU A 460 14.51 17.80 3.67
C LEU A 460 15.45 17.92 4.89
N ASP A 461 15.06 18.64 5.95
CA ASP A 461 15.84 18.77 7.17
C ASP A 461 15.92 17.44 7.96
N HIS A 462 14.82 16.69 8.02
CA HIS A 462 14.81 15.34 8.62
C HIS A 462 15.84 14.43 7.92
N ILE A 463 15.85 14.44 6.58
CA ILE A 463 16.77 13.62 5.80
C ILE A 463 18.22 14.03 6.01
N LEU A 464 18.56 15.32 5.88
CA LEU A 464 19.96 15.74 5.93
C LEU A 464 20.59 15.49 7.30
N VAL A 465 19.84 15.75 8.38
CA VAL A 465 20.28 15.42 9.75
C VAL A 465 20.48 13.91 9.91
N GLU A 466 19.55 13.11 9.38
CA GLU A 466 19.64 11.65 9.44
C GLU A 466 20.84 11.10 8.65
N LEU A 467 21.20 11.69 7.51
CA LEU A 467 22.42 11.34 6.78
C LEU A 467 23.68 11.67 7.58
N GLY A 468 23.70 12.83 8.25
CA GLY A 468 24.78 13.20 9.17
C GLY A 468 24.89 12.22 10.32
N ARG A 469 23.76 11.82 10.93
CA ARG A 469 23.71 10.81 11.99
C ARG A 469 24.26 9.48 11.51
N LEU A 470 23.82 8.98 10.37
CA LEU A 470 24.32 7.74 9.78
C LEU A 470 25.83 7.84 9.52
N TYR A 471 26.29 8.92 8.89
CA TYR A 471 27.71 9.15 8.65
C TYR A 471 28.51 9.08 9.95
N HIS A 472 28.04 9.78 10.99
CA HIS A 472 28.65 9.73 12.32
C HIS A 472 28.66 8.31 12.90
N THR A 473 27.52 7.63 12.95
CA THR A 473 27.40 6.27 13.50
C THR A 473 28.36 5.29 12.84
N TYR A 474 28.48 5.30 11.50
CA TYR A 474 29.39 4.41 10.79
C TYR A 474 30.84 4.90 10.77
N SER A 475 31.11 6.15 11.17
CA SER A 475 32.48 6.67 11.32
C SER A 475 33.15 6.28 12.64
N ILE A 476 32.37 5.88 13.65
CA ILE A 476 32.88 5.49 14.98
C ILE A 476 33.68 4.18 14.90
N GLN A 477 34.73 4.08 15.72
CA GLN A 477 35.59 2.89 15.79
C GLN A 477 34.84 1.66 16.33
N GLY A 478 35.11 0.49 15.76
CA GLY A 478 34.55 -0.81 16.23
C GLY A 478 33.74 -1.57 15.18
N LEU A 479 33.45 -0.97 14.03
CA LEU A 479 32.84 -1.64 12.87
C LEU A 479 33.90 -2.31 11.99
N ASP A 480 33.46 -3.31 11.21
CA ASP A 480 34.28 -3.89 10.15
C ASP A 480 34.71 -2.78 9.16
N PRO A 481 36.02 -2.59 8.90
CA PRO A 481 36.52 -1.54 8.02
C PRO A 481 35.95 -1.58 6.59
N GLU A 482 35.64 -2.78 6.06
CA GLU A 482 35.03 -2.90 4.74
C GLU A 482 33.59 -2.38 4.74
N VAL A 483 32.83 -2.69 5.80
CA VAL A 483 31.44 -2.23 5.95
C VAL A 483 31.43 -0.72 6.16
N GLN A 484 32.31 -0.22 7.02
CA GLN A 484 32.47 1.21 7.24
C GLN A 484 32.76 1.94 5.92
N ALA A 485 33.79 1.53 5.18
CA ALA A 485 34.14 2.15 3.90
C ALA A 485 32.98 2.07 2.88
N CYS A 486 32.29 0.92 2.83
CA CYS A 486 31.15 0.70 1.96
C CYS A 486 29.99 1.66 2.27
N VAL A 487 29.58 1.77 3.54
CA VAL A 487 28.47 2.62 3.94
C VAL A 487 28.80 4.09 3.78
N LEU A 488 29.98 4.54 4.21
CA LEU A 488 30.39 5.94 4.07
C LEU A 488 30.47 6.36 2.59
N ALA A 489 31.05 5.52 1.73
CA ALA A 489 31.08 5.77 0.29
C ALA A 489 29.67 5.76 -0.32
N SER A 490 28.79 4.88 0.15
CA SER A 490 27.40 4.76 -0.27
C SER A 490 26.59 6.02 0.09
N LEU A 491 26.76 6.55 1.29
CA LEU A 491 26.12 7.80 1.75
C LEU A 491 26.63 9.02 0.96
N GLU A 492 27.95 9.17 0.81
CA GLU A 492 28.55 10.28 0.06
C GLU A 492 28.17 10.26 -1.42
N ARG A 493 28.10 9.07 -2.03
CA ARG A 493 27.65 8.90 -3.42
C ARG A 493 26.22 9.42 -3.61
N ARG A 494 25.31 9.15 -2.69
CA ARG A 494 23.90 9.58 -2.79
C ARG A 494 23.75 11.08 -2.48
N TRP A 495 24.48 11.56 -1.48
CA TRP A 495 24.51 12.98 -1.15
C TRP A 495 25.08 13.85 -2.27
N SER A 496 26.13 13.40 -2.96
CA SER A 496 26.75 14.15 -4.07
C SER A 496 25.88 14.22 -5.34
N LYS A 497 24.95 13.28 -5.54
CA LYS A 497 23.94 13.31 -6.62
C LYS A 497 22.80 14.30 -6.35
N THR A 498 22.62 14.70 -5.09
CA THR A 498 21.47 15.49 -4.66
C THR A 498 21.69 16.99 -4.91
N ASP A 499 20.62 17.72 -5.17
CA ASP A 499 20.61 19.18 -5.09
C ASP A 499 20.76 19.62 -3.62
N GLN A 500 22.00 19.85 -3.18
CA GLN A 500 22.34 20.05 -1.77
C GLN A 500 21.76 21.34 -1.16
N ASP A 501 21.61 22.38 -1.98
CA ASP A 501 21.22 23.73 -1.55
C ASP A 501 19.86 23.72 -0.78
N PRO A 502 18.77 23.14 -1.33
CA PRO A 502 17.51 22.98 -0.61
C PRO A 502 17.61 22.22 0.72
N PHE A 503 18.43 21.17 0.82
CA PHE A 503 18.58 20.38 2.06
C PHE A 503 19.32 21.18 3.14
N ILE A 504 20.44 21.82 2.77
CA ILE A 504 21.21 22.68 3.69
C ILE A 504 20.33 23.82 4.17
N LEU A 505 19.58 24.43 3.26
CA LEU A 505 18.68 25.52 3.60
C LEU A 505 17.52 25.06 4.50
N ALA A 506 16.97 23.86 4.30
CA ALA A 506 15.94 23.31 5.18
C ALA A 506 16.42 23.14 6.62
N VAL A 507 17.63 22.58 6.81
CA VAL A 507 18.24 22.45 8.15
C VAL A 507 18.48 23.83 8.77
N PHE A 508 18.99 24.79 8.00
CA PHE A 508 19.19 26.15 8.47
C PHE A 508 17.88 26.85 8.86
N LEU A 509 16.82 26.70 8.07
CA LEU A 509 15.51 27.34 8.30
C LEU A 509 14.67 26.60 9.37
N ASN A 510 15.17 25.52 9.96
CA ASN A 510 14.56 24.93 11.13
C ASN A 510 14.90 25.78 12.38
N PRO A 511 13.91 26.42 13.04
CA PRO A 511 14.17 27.38 14.13
C PRO A 511 14.82 26.76 15.37
N PHE A 512 14.64 25.45 15.58
CA PHE A 512 15.23 24.70 16.69
C PHE A 512 16.70 24.35 16.44
N ILE A 513 17.12 24.32 15.17
CA ILE A 513 18.45 23.87 14.73
C ILE A 513 19.32 25.04 14.29
N ARG A 514 18.86 25.84 13.32
CA ARG A 514 19.61 26.92 12.68
C ARG A 514 20.97 26.46 12.14
N ALA A 515 22.00 27.30 12.25
CA ALA A 515 23.35 26.96 11.80
C ALA A 515 24.14 26.06 12.78
N ARG A 516 23.54 25.64 13.91
CA ARG A 516 24.26 25.01 15.03
C ARG A 516 24.88 23.65 14.72
N LEU A 517 24.30 22.89 13.78
CA LEU A 517 24.81 21.57 13.41
C LEU A 517 25.97 21.64 12.41
N PHE A 518 26.03 22.69 11.59
CA PHE A 518 27.03 22.78 10.53
C PHE A 518 28.43 22.92 11.11
N ASN A 519 29.41 22.37 10.38
CA ASN A 519 30.81 22.48 10.78
C ASN A 519 31.26 23.96 10.71
N PRO A 520 31.61 24.60 11.85
CA PRO A 520 32.01 26.00 11.86
C PRO A 520 33.37 26.23 11.16
N GLN A 521 34.18 25.19 10.99
CA GLN A 521 35.46 25.26 10.28
C GLN A 521 35.28 25.18 8.76
N ASN A 522 34.11 24.77 8.27
CA ASN A 522 33.84 24.67 6.85
C ASN A 522 33.48 26.05 6.27
N THR A 523 34.41 26.66 5.53
CA THR A 523 34.23 27.98 4.91
C THR A 523 33.10 28.02 3.89
N ARG A 524 32.68 26.86 3.34
CA ARG A 524 31.54 26.75 2.42
C ARG A 524 30.19 26.81 3.12
N LEU A 525 30.16 26.79 4.45
CA LEU A 525 28.96 26.87 5.30
C LEU A 525 28.98 28.07 6.24
N ASN A 526 29.89 29.03 6.03
CA ASN A 526 29.88 30.27 6.78
C ASN A 526 28.60 31.09 6.48
N ARG A 527 28.34 32.11 7.30
CA ARG A 527 27.15 32.99 7.17
C ARG A 527 26.92 33.52 5.76
N SER A 528 27.97 33.97 5.07
CA SER A 528 27.87 34.50 3.71
C SER A 528 27.55 33.42 2.68
N SER A 529 28.15 32.24 2.82
CA SER A 529 27.88 31.09 1.96
C SER A 529 26.45 30.57 2.13
N LEU A 530 25.95 30.48 3.38
CA LEU A 530 24.56 30.13 3.68
C LEU A 530 23.57 31.15 3.09
N TYR A 531 23.88 32.44 3.16
CA TYR A 531 23.06 33.45 2.48
C TYR A 531 23.11 33.29 0.95
N GLY A 532 24.27 32.92 0.40
CA GLY A 532 24.44 32.57 -1.00
C GLY A 532 23.53 31.42 -1.43
N ILE A 533 23.42 30.37 -0.61
CA ILE A 533 22.48 29.25 -0.81
C ILE A 533 21.04 29.78 -0.79
N ALA A 534 20.64 30.52 0.25
CA ALA A 534 19.30 31.08 0.37
C ALA A 534 18.92 31.93 -0.86
N LYS A 535 19.83 32.76 -1.34
CA LYS A 535 19.67 33.61 -2.53
C LYS A 535 19.50 32.81 -3.81
N ARG A 536 20.29 31.75 -4.01
CA ARG A 536 20.17 30.85 -5.19
C ARG A 536 18.82 30.14 -5.20
N VAL A 537 18.45 29.52 -4.08
CA VAL A 537 17.16 28.82 -3.94
C VAL A 537 16.00 29.79 -4.13
N PHE A 538 16.02 30.97 -3.49
CA PHE A 538 14.97 31.99 -3.63
C PHE A 538 14.73 32.39 -5.08
N ARG A 539 15.81 32.75 -5.80
CA ARG A 539 15.72 33.17 -7.21
C ARG A 539 15.13 32.09 -8.09
N ARG A 540 15.51 30.84 -7.83
CA ARG A 540 15.02 29.67 -8.57
C ARG A 540 13.53 29.45 -8.34
N VAL A 541 13.10 29.32 -7.07
CA VAL A 541 11.74 28.88 -6.75
C VAL A 541 10.68 29.98 -6.90
N PHE A 542 11.08 31.25 -6.77
CA PHE A 542 10.19 32.39 -6.96
C PHE A 542 10.37 33.10 -8.31
N GLN A 543 11.35 32.68 -9.11
CA GLN A 543 11.62 33.23 -10.46
C GLN A 543 11.76 34.75 -10.48
N LYS A 544 12.34 35.32 -9.41
CA LYS A 544 12.57 36.75 -9.27
C LYS A 544 13.80 37.04 -8.42
N ASN A 545 14.32 38.26 -8.53
CA ASN A 545 15.38 38.72 -7.63
C ASN A 545 14.84 38.92 -6.21
N ASN A 546 15.71 38.68 -5.24
CA ASN A 546 15.45 39.00 -3.84
C ASN A 546 15.65 40.49 -3.58
N ASP A 547 14.95 40.99 -2.57
CA ASP A 547 15.07 42.36 -2.08
C ASP A 547 16.31 42.45 -1.15
N LEU A 548 16.74 43.67 -0.81
CA LEU A 548 17.87 43.87 0.10
C LEU A 548 17.52 43.38 1.51
N GLU A 549 16.27 43.59 1.91
CA GLU A 549 15.71 43.26 3.21
C GLU A 549 15.62 41.74 3.45
N LEU A 550 15.69 40.90 2.40
CA LEU A 550 15.90 39.47 2.60
C LEU A 550 17.24 39.20 3.30
N HIS A 551 18.28 39.96 2.96
CA HIS A 551 19.58 39.84 3.61
C HIS A 551 19.50 40.21 5.09
N GLU A 552 18.82 41.31 5.39
CA GLU A 552 18.64 41.78 6.77
C GLU A 552 17.86 40.76 7.60
N ALA A 553 16.74 40.26 7.07
CA ALA A 553 15.96 39.21 7.71
C ALA A 553 16.80 37.92 7.91
N PHE A 554 17.61 37.54 6.92
CA PHE A 554 18.51 36.39 7.03
C PHE A 554 19.53 36.57 8.17
N LEU A 555 20.14 37.75 8.29
CA LEU A 555 21.09 38.05 9.37
C LEU A 555 20.42 38.01 10.74
N ASP A 556 19.25 38.62 10.86
CA ASP A 556 18.49 38.62 12.11
C ASP A 556 18.05 37.21 12.51
N TYR A 557 17.67 36.37 11.55
CA TYR A 557 17.36 34.96 11.83
C TYR A 557 18.61 34.17 12.25
N TYR A 558 19.73 34.36 11.55
CA TYR A 558 21.03 33.74 11.87
C TYR A 558 21.45 34.07 13.32
N GLU A 559 21.24 35.31 13.74
CA GLU A 559 21.69 35.85 15.03
C GLU A 559 20.60 35.79 16.11
N GLY A 560 19.37 35.42 15.76
CA GLY A 560 18.23 35.35 16.68
C GLY A 560 17.79 36.70 17.23
N ARG A 561 17.72 37.72 16.37
CA ARG A 561 17.31 39.08 16.73
C ARG A 561 15.95 39.44 16.13
N ASN A 562 15.43 40.59 16.55
CA ASN A 562 14.20 41.20 16.03
C ASN A 562 13.04 40.20 16.05
N GLU A 563 12.33 40.01 14.95
CA GLU A 563 11.21 39.08 14.84
C GLU A 563 11.59 37.61 15.05
N PHE A 564 12.88 37.25 15.07
CA PHE A 564 13.37 35.88 15.28
C PHE A 564 13.96 35.66 16.68
N HIS A 565 13.87 36.66 17.55
CA HIS A 565 14.29 36.56 18.94
C HIS A 565 13.31 35.65 19.72
N PRO A 566 13.79 34.77 20.62
CA PRO A 566 12.92 33.87 21.40
C PRO A 566 11.77 34.60 22.12
N ASP A 567 12.03 35.75 22.75
CA ASP A 567 10.99 36.54 23.42
C ASP A 567 9.93 37.17 22.48
N ARG A 568 10.14 37.14 21.16
CA ARG A 568 9.21 37.70 20.16
C ARG A 568 8.59 36.65 19.25
N TRP A 569 9.23 35.49 19.11
CA TRP A 569 8.77 34.39 18.28
C TRP A 569 8.46 33.18 19.14
N ASP A 570 7.18 32.86 19.23
CA ASP A 570 6.56 31.84 20.07
C ASP A 570 6.81 30.39 19.61
N TYR A 571 7.92 30.12 18.92
CA TYR A 571 8.17 28.82 18.31
C TYR A 571 8.37 27.70 19.35
N GLU A 572 8.85 28.02 20.55
CA GLU A 572 9.02 27.05 21.63
C GLU A 572 7.68 26.77 22.35
N GLU A 573 6.87 27.80 22.58
CA GLU A 573 5.50 27.66 23.10
C GLU A 573 4.62 26.85 22.15
N LEU A 574 4.73 27.12 20.84
CA LEU A 574 4.07 26.32 19.81
C LEU A 574 4.51 24.87 19.89
N ARG A 575 5.82 24.60 20.00
CA ARG A 575 6.33 23.23 20.16
C ARG A 575 5.70 22.52 21.37
N LEU A 576 5.71 23.16 22.53
CA LEU A 576 5.09 22.60 23.74
C LEU A 576 3.59 22.36 23.56
N SER A 577 2.89 23.25 22.87
CA SER A 577 1.47 23.07 22.54
C SER A 577 1.22 21.88 21.61
N TYR A 578 2.06 21.67 20.59
CA TYR A 578 1.98 20.50 19.70
C TYR A 578 2.25 19.21 20.47
N GLU A 579 3.29 19.20 21.31
CA GLU A 579 3.66 18.05 22.15
C GLU A 579 2.53 17.70 23.14
N HIS A 580 1.95 18.68 23.84
CA HIS A 580 0.81 18.46 24.75
C HIS A 580 -0.44 17.93 24.02
N ALA A 581 -0.68 18.39 22.79
CA ALA A 581 -1.78 17.91 21.96
C ALA A 581 -1.49 16.54 21.30
N GLY A 582 -0.30 15.95 21.50
CA GLY A 582 0.13 14.72 20.83
C GLY A 582 0.24 14.85 19.31
N ARG A 583 0.42 16.07 18.79
CA ARG A 583 0.47 16.37 17.35
C ARG A 583 1.91 16.59 16.90
N PRO A 584 2.29 16.17 15.68
CA PRO A 584 3.61 16.44 15.13
C PRO A 584 3.80 17.93 14.89
N ILE A 585 5.01 18.41 15.14
CA ILE A 585 5.38 19.82 14.94
C ILE A 585 5.25 20.18 13.45
N ASN A 586 4.53 21.27 13.17
CA ASN A 586 4.41 21.81 11.83
C ASN A 586 5.23 23.10 11.67
N LEU A 587 6.43 22.98 11.11
CA LEU A 587 7.32 24.14 10.88
C LEU A 587 6.72 25.18 9.92
N VAL A 588 5.85 24.76 8.99
CA VAL A 588 5.18 25.69 8.08
C VAL A 588 4.23 26.60 8.85
N SER A 589 3.50 26.05 9.83
CA SER A 589 2.65 26.84 10.73
C SER A 589 3.47 27.82 11.58
N ILE A 590 4.64 27.41 12.09
CA ILE A 590 5.52 28.27 12.88
C ILE A 590 6.02 29.47 12.04
N TRP A 591 6.51 29.23 10.83
CA TRP A 591 6.96 30.29 9.94
C TRP A 591 5.80 31.17 9.42
N SER A 592 4.62 30.59 9.24
CA SER A 592 3.41 31.34 8.84
C SER A 592 2.94 32.30 9.93
N GLY A 593 3.23 32.02 11.21
CA GLY A 593 2.92 32.93 12.33
C GLY A 593 3.62 34.29 12.23
N LEU A 594 4.75 34.37 11.52
CA LEU A 594 5.46 35.62 11.24
C LEU A 594 4.82 36.45 10.11
N LEU A 595 3.81 35.92 9.43
CA LEU A 595 3.13 36.58 8.32
C LEU A 595 1.71 36.98 8.71
N ALA A 596 1.36 38.25 8.51
CA ALA A 596 -0.03 38.67 8.54
C ALA A 596 -0.82 38.08 7.35
N TYR A 597 -2.15 38.10 7.45
CA TYR A 597 -3.02 37.59 6.39
C TYR A 597 -2.70 38.24 5.03
N LYS A 598 -2.45 37.40 4.01
CA LYS A 598 -2.10 37.80 2.63
C LYS A 598 -0.85 38.69 2.50
N THR A 599 0.12 38.56 3.42
CA THR A 599 1.39 39.29 3.31
C THR A 599 2.13 38.94 2.01
N PRO A 600 2.47 39.94 1.16
CA PRO A 600 3.17 39.69 -0.09
C PRO A 600 4.59 39.16 0.16
N ASN A 601 5.11 38.41 -0.80
CA ASN A 601 6.51 37.97 -0.81
C ASN A 601 7.42 39.17 -1.15
N SER A 602 7.65 40.08 -0.20
CA SER A 602 8.46 41.29 -0.39
C SER A 602 9.13 41.73 0.92
N GLY A 603 10.24 42.45 0.80
CA GLY A 603 11.03 42.94 1.91
C GLY A 603 11.52 41.80 2.82
N ARG A 604 11.43 42.00 4.14
CA ARG A 604 11.87 41.02 5.15
C ARG A 604 11.07 39.72 5.12
N HIS A 605 9.80 39.76 4.71
CA HIS A 605 8.93 38.59 4.63
C HIS A 605 9.39 37.56 3.59
N GLN A 606 10.29 37.94 2.67
CA GLN A 606 10.87 37.02 1.69
C GLN A 606 11.51 35.79 2.36
N LEU A 607 12.09 35.94 3.56
CA LEU A 607 12.69 34.82 4.30
C LEU A 607 11.63 33.83 4.76
N ALA A 608 10.52 34.31 5.33
CA ALA A 608 9.43 33.44 5.78
C ALA A 608 8.75 32.72 4.61
N HIS A 609 8.55 33.39 3.47
CA HIS A 609 8.05 32.75 2.24
C HIS A 609 9.01 31.66 1.74
N LEU A 610 10.32 31.90 1.78
CA LEU A 610 11.33 30.91 1.42
C LEU A 610 11.32 29.71 2.37
N ALA A 611 11.22 29.96 3.68
CA ALA A 611 11.14 28.90 4.69
C ALA A 611 9.88 28.05 4.53
N ILE A 612 8.71 28.67 4.36
CA ILE A 612 7.46 27.96 4.08
C ILE A 612 7.61 27.09 2.82
N HIS A 613 8.21 27.63 1.76
CA HIS A 613 8.41 26.89 0.52
C HIS A 613 9.29 25.66 0.72
N VAL A 614 10.48 25.83 1.32
CA VAL A 614 11.47 24.74 1.49
C VAL A 614 11.01 23.70 2.50
N LEU A 615 10.41 24.12 3.62
CA LEU A 615 9.98 23.24 4.69
C LEU A 615 8.67 22.50 4.36
N SER A 616 7.92 22.94 3.35
CA SER A 616 6.73 22.21 2.87
C SER A 616 7.07 20.98 2.03
N ILE A 617 8.34 20.80 1.66
CA ILE A 617 8.76 19.74 0.74
C ILE A 617 8.82 18.40 1.48
N VAL A 618 8.12 17.40 0.95
CA VAL A 618 8.20 16.01 1.42
C VAL A 618 9.24 15.25 0.62
N ALA A 619 10.14 14.52 1.28
CA ALA A 619 11.32 13.91 0.68
C ALA A 619 11.15 12.44 0.25
N ASN A 620 9.91 11.97 0.07
CA ASN A 620 9.62 10.58 -0.32
C ASN A 620 8.37 10.45 -1.21
N SER A 621 8.24 9.31 -1.88
CA SER A 621 7.08 8.88 -2.67
C SER A 621 6.19 7.88 -1.91
N ALA A 622 6.30 7.76 -0.59
CA ALA A 622 5.57 6.76 0.21
C ALA A 622 4.04 6.91 0.15
N GLY A 623 3.53 8.07 -0.30
CA GLY A 623 2.12 8.22 -0.65
C GLY A 623 1.69 7.25 -1.75
N CYS A 624 2.47 7.11 -2.81
CA CYS A 624 2.18 6.21 -3.93
C CYS A 624 2.18 4.74 -3.48
N GLU A 625 3.15 4.32 -2.67
CA GLU A 625 3.18 2.97 -2.09
C GLU A 625 1.91 2.66 -1.28
N ARG A 626 1.41 3.63 -0.50
CA ARG A 626 0.16 3.47 0.25
C ARG A 626 -1.04 3.31 -0.67
N LEU A 627 -1.12 4.09 -1.75
CA LEU A 627 -2.16 3.91 -2.76
C LEU A 627 -2.08 2.51 -3.40
N PHE A 628 -0.88 2.03 -3.71
CA PHE A 628 -0.69 0.70 -4.27
C PHE A 628 -1.08 -0.42 -3.30
N SER A 629 -0.80 -0.24 -2.00
CA SER A 629 -1.27 -1.15 -0.95
C SER A 629 -2.80 -1.21 -0.91
N GLU A 630 -3.50 -0.07 -0.89
CA GLU A 630 -4.98 -0.06 -0.97
C GLU A 630 -5.49 -0.76 -2.22
N MET A 631 -4.88 -0.47 -3.37
CA MET A 631 -5.21 -1.13 -4.63
C MET A 631 -4.94 -2.63 -4.59
N GLY A 632 -3.88 -3.09 -3.93
CA GLY A 632 -3.55 -4.50 -3.72
C GLY A 632 -4.61 -5.20 -2.84
N HIS A 633 -5.08 -4.55 -1.78
CA HIS A 633 -6.17 -5.07 -0.96
C HIS A 633 -7.44 -5.27 -1.77
N ILE A 634 -7.75 -4.36 -2.70
CA ILE A 634 -8.94 -4.45 -3.55
C ILE A 634 -8.73 -5.48 -4.67
N HIS A 635 -7.57 -5.47 -5.32
CA HIS A 635 -7.25 -6.27 -6.50
C HIS A 635 -6.46 -7.53 -6.12
N THR A 636 -7.14 -8.49 -5.52
CA THR A 636 -6.56 -9.78 -5.08
C THR A 636 -6.67 -10.88 -6.14
N LYS A 637 -6.00 -12.03 -5.97
CA LYS A 637 -6.14 -13.22 -6.84
C LYS A 637 -7.62 -13.60 -7.06
N ARG A 638 -8.43 -13.55 -5.99
CA ARG A 638 -9.89 -13.82 -6.04
C ARG A 638 -10.71 -12.70 -6.70
N ARG A 639 -10.20 -11.46 -6.72
CA ARG A 639 -10.84 -10.27 -7.29
C ARG A 639 -10.12 -9.75 -8.54
N ALA A 640 -9.32 -10.58 -9.20
CA ALA A 640 -8.45 -10.17 -10.29
C ALA A 640 -9.23 -9.61 -11.50
N GLN A 641 -10.51 -9.94 -11.66
CA GLN A 641 -11.33 -9.52 -12.80
C GLN A 641 -11.76 -8.05 -12.76
N LEU A 642 -11.57 -7.32 -11.65
CA LEU A 642 -11.88 -5.89 -11.61
C LEU A 642 -11.06 -5.13 -12.66
N THR A 643 -11.70 -4.11 -13.26
CA THR A 643 -11.01 -3.16 -14.14
C THR A 643 -10.15 -2.25 -13.28
N PHE A 644 -9.02 -1.81 -13.82
CA PHE A 644 -8.10 -0.92 -13.11
C PHE A 644 -8.80 0.35 -12.62
N GLY A 645 -9.63 1.00 -13.46
CA GLY A 645 -10.39 2.19 -13.05
C GLY A 645 -11.27 1.95 -11.82
N LYS A 646 -11.94 0.78 -11.74
CA LYS A 646 -12.76 0.45 -10.57
C LYS A 646 -11.93 0.22 -9.31
N VAL A 647 -10.76 -0.42 -9.44
CA VAL A 647 -9.82 -0.60 -8.34
C VAL A 647 -9.34 0.76 -7.83
N PHE A 648 -8.96 1.64 -8.75
CA PHE A 648 -8.53 3.01 -8.44
C PHE A 648 -9.64 3.81 -7.74
N ASP A 649 -10.84 3.86 -8.31
CA ASP A 649 -12.00 4.56 -7.73
C ASP A 649 -12.31 4.08 -6.30
N THR A 650 -12.28 2.76 -6.10
CA THR A 650 -12.47 2.14 -4.78
C THR A 650 -11.36 2.58 -3.81
N ALA A 651 -10.10 2.62 -4.26
CA ALA A 651 -8.96 3.04 -3.46
C ALA A 651 -9.03 4.53 -3.09
N VAL A 652 -9.43 5.41 -4.02
CA VAL A 652 -9.61 6.85 -3.77
C VAL A 652 -10.63 7.09 -2.66
N VAL A 653 -11.80 6.46 -2.74
CA VAL A 653 -12.85 6.59 -1.71
C VAL A 653 -12.37 6.02 -0.37
N ARG A 654 -11.71 4.86 -0.38
CA ARG A 654 -11.16 4.24 0.84
C ARG A 654 -10.14 5.13 1.53
N MET A 655 -9.21 5.71 0.77
CA MET A 655 -8.20 6.64 1.30
C MET A 655 -8.84 7.93 1.86
N ASP A 656 -9.87 8.45 1.21
CA ASP A 656 -10.59 9.63 1.70
C ASP A 656 -11.34 9.35 3.00
N LEU A 657 -12.04 8.21 3.10
CA LEU A 657 -12.71 7.76 4.33
C LEU A 657 -11.72 7.63 5.48
N LYS A 658 -10.59 6.95 5.27
CA LYS A 658 -9.54 6.82 6.30
C LYS A 658 -9.01 8.17 6.75
N ARG A 659 -8.85 9.12 5.84
CA ARG A 659 -8.41 10.49 6.17
C ARG A 659 -9.45 11.21 7.03
N LYS A 660 -10.74 11.11 6.68
CA LYS A 660 -11.84 11.72 7.44
C LYS A 660 -11.98 11.10 8.83
N HIS A 661 -11.98 9.78 8.92
CA HIS A 661 -12.06 9.07 10.21
C HIS A 661 -10.88 9.40 11.13
N ALA A 662 -9.67 9.51 10.58
CA ALA A 662 -8.50 9.92 11.35
C ALA A 662 -8.58 11.38 11.81
N ALA A 663 -9.19 12.27 11.02
CA ALA A 663 -9.41 13.67 11.41
C ALA A 663 -10.49 13.82 12.49
N GLU A 664 -11.48 12.92 12.49
CA GLU A 664 -12.57 12.86 13.47
C GLU A 664 -12.20 12.05 14.74
N GLY A 665 -11.01 11.42 14.75
CA GLY A 665 -10.55 10.60 15.87
C GLY A 665 -11.26 9.26 16.01
N MET A 666 -12.03 8.83 15.00
CA MET A 666 -12.76 7.55 15.00
C MET A 666 -11.87 6.35 14.75
N THR A 667 -10.74 6.57 14.06
CA THR A 667 -9.67 5.58 13.94
C THR A 667 -8.41 6.20 14.52
N ARG A 668 -7.56 5.39 15.17
CA ARG A 668 -6.21 5.84 15.49
C ARG A 668 -5.56 6.27 14.16
N ALA A 669 -5.15 7.54 14.06
CA ALA A 669 -4.30 7.95 12.96
C ALA A 669 -3.09 7.01 12.97
N ARG A 670 -2.97 6.16 11.93
CA ARG A 670 -1.87 5.21 11.75
C ARG A 670 -0.59 5.90 12.20
N LEU A 671 0.08 5.32 13.20
CA LEU A 671 1.18 5.91 13.97
C LEU A 671 1.78 7.10 13.23
N GLN A 672 1.32 8.32 13.54
CA GLN A 672 1.99 9.50 13.02
C GLN A 672 3.41 9.39 13.54
N ARG A 673 4.36 9.05 12.66
CA ARG A 673 5.75 8.88 13.05
C ARG A 673 6.22 10.23 13.57
N GLN A 674 6.33 10.31 14.90
CA GLN A 674 6.66 11.54 15.60
C GLN A 674 8.17 11.69 15.63
N PHE A 675 8.65 12.87 15.28
CA PHE A 675 10.07 13.23 15.32
C PHE A 675 10.20 14.44 16.26
N GLY A 676 10.82 14.23 17.42
CA GLY A 676 10.98 15.22 18.47
C GLY A 676 11.57 14.62 19.77
N SER A 677 12.14 15.46 20.63
CA SER A 677 12.65 15.04 21.94
C SER A 677 11.48 14.80 22.90
N LEU A 678 11.01 13.56 22.96
CA LEU A 678 10.05 13.13 23.99
C LEU A 678 10.80 12.99 25.31
N SER A 679 10.46 13.75 26.35
CA SER A 679 10.77 13.34 27.73
C SER A 679 9.83 12.18 28.09
N ILE A 680 10.39 10.99 28.32
CA ILE A 680 9.63 9.88 28.92
C ILE A 680 9.74 10.11 30.42
N ASP A 681 8.61 10.38 31.07
CA ASP A 681 8.54 10.38 32.53
C ASP A 681 8.57 8.91 32.99
N PRO A 682 9.53 8.46 33.80
CA PRO A 682 9.63 7.05 34.21
C PRO A 682 8.51 6.58 35.17
N THR A 683 7.56 7.46 35.50
CA THR A 683 6.60 7.27 36.59
C THR A 683 5.13 7.34 36.16
N SER A 684 4.81 7.38 34.86
CA SER A 684 3.44 7.10 34.43
C SER A 684 3.19 5.59 34.50
N SER A 685 2.91 5.12 35.71
CA SER A 685 2.15 3.89 35.90
C SER A 685 0.87 4.02 35.09
N VAL A 686 0.76 3.24 34.02
CA VAL A 686 -0.51 2.95 33.37
C VAL A 686 -1.36 2.32 34.47
N ASP A 687 -2.35 3.07 34.96
CA ASP A 687 -3.32 2.59 35.94
C ASP A 687 -4.08 1.43 35.28
N HIS A 688 -3.65 0.21 35.59
CA HIS A 688 -4.37 -1.02 35.29
C HIS A 688 -5.53 -1.12 36.26
N ASN A 689 -6.60 -0.37 35.99
CA ASN A 689 -7.92 -0.69 36.53
C ASN A 689 -9.03 -0.11 35.64
N SER A 690 -9.30 -0.82 34.54
CA SER A 690 -10.63 -0.87 33.95
C SER A 690 -10.83 -2.26 33.35
N GLU A 691 -11.69 -3.05 33.99
CA GLU A 691 -12.13 -4.36 33.52
C GLU A 691 -12.84 -4.22 32.15
N SER A 692 -12.24 -4.79 31.10
CA SER A 692 -12.85 -5.39 29.88
C SER A 692 -11.79 -5.49 28.78
N ASN A 693 -10.82 -6.39 29.00
CA ASN A 693 -9.58 -6.49 28.22
C ASN A 693 -9.65 -7.50 27.05
N SER A 694 -10.82 -7.70 26.43
CA SER A 694 -10.97 -8.66 25.32
C SER A 694 -10.92 -8.03 23.92
N ASP A 695 -11.28 -6.76 23.76
CA ASP A 695 -11.60 -6.18 22.44
C ASP A 695 -10.53 -5.23 21.87
N GLN A 696 -9.39 -5.04 22.57
CA GLN A 696 -8.30 -4.17 22.07
C GLN A 696 -7.44 -4.83 20.98
N HIS A 697 -7.60 -6.14 20.74
CA HIS A 697 -6.80 -6.89 19.77
C HIS A 697 -7.26 -6.65 18.32
N ASP A 698 -8.57 -6.59 18.06
CA ASP A 698 -9.13 -6.46 16.70
C ASP A 698 -8.84 -5.10 16.04
N GLU A 699 -8.79 -4.00 16.79
CA GLU A 699 -8.48 -2.67 16.22
C GLU A 699 -7.02 -2.54 15.75
N THR A 700 -6.12 -3.38 16.28
CA THR A 700 -4.71 -3.38 15.90
C THR A 700 -4.48 -4.18 14.61
N ALA A 701 -5.31 -5.22 14.37
CA ALA A 701 -5.37 -6.02 13.15
C ALA A 701 -5.65 -5.20 11.88
N GLU A 702 -6.48 -4.16 11.96
CA GLU A 702 -6.77 -3.29 10.81
C GLU A 702 -5.56 -2.43 10.38
N GLN A 703 -4.68 -2.04 11.31
CA GLN A 703 -3.44 -1.31 10.96
C GLN A 703 -2.41 -2.22 10.28
N ILE A 704 -2.43 -3.51 10.62
CA ILE A 704 -1.63 -4.59 10.04
C ILE A 704 -2.10 -4.89 8.62
N ALA A 705 -3.42 -5.01 8.44
CA ALA A 705 -4.03 -5.26 7.14
C ALA A 705 -3.64 -4.18 6.13
N ASP A 706 -3.61 -2.90 6.53
CA ASP A 706 -3.23 -1.74 5.71
C ASP A 706 -1.73 -1.59 5.40
N THR A 707 -0.90 -2.50 5.91
CA THR A 707 0.55 -2.47 5.67
C THR A 707 1.01 -3.58 4.74
N ASP A 708 0.46 -4.81 4.82
CA ASP A 708 1.26 -5.95 4.33
C ASP A 708 0.56 -7.18 3.73
N MET A 709 -0.74 -7.14 3.41
CA MET A 709 -1.34 -8.24 2.63
C MET A 709 -1.13 -8.05 1.12
N MET A 710 0.14 -7.94 0.68
CA MET A 710 0.53 -8.03 -0.73
C MET A 710 1.07 -9.42 -1.06
N ASP A 711 0.42 -10.07 -2.01
CA ASP A 711 0.81 -11.28 -2.76
C ASP A 711 1.47 -12.43 -1.97
N GLU A 712 0.74 -13.55 -1.88
CA GLU A 712 1.30 -14.89 -1.66
C GLU A 712 2.23 -15.30 -2.83
N ASP A 713 3.36 -14.61 -3.01
CA ASP A 713 4.51 -15.14 -3.73
C ASP A 713 5.43 -15.80 -2.69
N PRO A 714 5.59 -17.13 -2.71
CA PRO A 714 6.47 -17.85 -1.79
C PRO A 714 7.91 -17.33 -1.80
N ALA A 715 8.38 -16.74 -2.91
CA ALA A 715 9.72 -16.15 -3.03
C ALA A 715 9.90 -14.87 -2.20
N ALA A 716 8.82 -14.30 -1.69
CA ALA A 716 8.82 -12.97 -1.10
C ALA A 716 9.19 -12.95 0.39
N HIS A 717 9.39 -14.12 0.99
CA HIS A 717 9.97 -14.32 2.32
C HIS A 717 11.46 -14.67 2.27
N ASP A 718 12.07 -14.69 1.08
CA ASP A 718 13.47 -15.03 0.90
C ASP A 718 14.34 -13.77 0.93
N ILE A 719 15.13 -13.62 1.99
CA ILE A 719 16.08 -12.51 2.10
C ILE A 719 17.15 -12.54 1.00
N THR A 720 17.43 -13.70 0.42
CA THR A 720 18.35 -13.83 -0.73
C THR A 720 17.76 -13.16 -1.97
N ALA A 721 16.48 -13.41 -2.25
CA ALA A 721 15.75 -12.75 -3.33
C ALA A 721 15.61 -11.24 -3.07
N LEU A 722 15.38 -10.82 -1.83
CA LEU A 722 15.37 -9.41 -1.44
C LEU A 722 16.74 -8.75 -1.66
N ALA A 723 17.83 -9.38 -1.22
CA ALA A 723 19.19 -8.88 -1.41
C ALA A 723 19.53 -8.78 -2.91
N ALA A 724 19.11 -9.74 -3.72
CA ALA A 724 19.28 -9.70 -5.18
C ALA A 724 18.49 -8.55 -5.83
N ARG A 725 17.24 -8.30 -5.39
CA ARG A 725 16.43 -7.15 -5.85
C ARG A 725 17.12 -5.82 -5.50
N LEU A 726 17.48 -5.62 -4.24
CA LEU A 726 18.18 -4.41 -3.80
C LEU A 726 19.52 -4.23 -4.53
N HIS A 727 20.21 -5.32 -4.85
CA HIS A 727 21.43 -5.26 -5.66
C HIS A 727 21.14 -4.74 -7.08
N GLN A 728 20.09 -5.24 -7.72
CA GLN A 728 19.69 -4.74 -9.04
C GLN A 728 19.30 -3.26 -8.98
N ASP A 729 18.56 -2.85 -7.94
CA ASP A 729 18.18 -1.44 -7.76
C ASP A 729 19.41 -0.53 -7.58
N VAL A 730 20.48 -1.02 -6.92
CA VAL A 730 21.76 -0.29 -6.80
C VAL A 730 22.42 -0.12 -8.17
N LEU A 731 22.37 -1.13 -9.04
CA LEU A 731 22.92 -1.03 -10.40
C LEU A 731 22.09 -0.08 -11.26
N ASP A 732 20.78 -0.10 -11.12
CA ASP A 732 19.86 0.77 -11.87
C ASP A 732 19.97 2.25 -11.44
N ASP A 733 20.45 2.54 -10.22
CA ASP A 733 20.79 3.89 -9.73
C ASP A 733 22.13 4.42 -10.28
N GLU A 734 22.99 3.55 -10.83
CA GLU A 734 24.27 3.98 -11.42
C GLU A 734 24.07 4.81 -12.69
N ASP A 735 24.84 5.89 -12.81
CA ASP A 735 24.76 6.82 -13.93
C ASP A 735 25.14 6.12 -15.24
N PRO A 736 24.25 6.00 -16.25
CA PRO A 736 24.69 5.65 -17.59
C PRO A 736 25.64 6.73 -18.09
N LEU A 737 26.66 6.32 -18.85
CA LEU A 737 27.56 7.26 -19.53
C LEU A 737 26.70 8.19 -20.40
N ASP A 738 26.81 9.51 -20.18
CA ASP A 738 26.15 10.49 -21.04
C ASP A 738 26.75 10.41 -22.45
N GLU A 739 26.13 9.64 -23.35
CA GLU A 739 26.46 9.69 -24.79
C GLU A 739 26.23 11.10 -25.38
N GLU A 740 25.41 11.93 -24.74
CA GLU A 740 25.18 13.33 -25.14
C GLU A 740 26.33 14.29 -24.75
N SER A 741 27.36 13.82 -24.04
CA SER A 741 28.52 14.64 -23.66
C SER A 741 29.73 14.53 -24.60
N GLU A 742 29.69 13.60 -25.58
CA GLU A 742 30.82 13.37 -26.51
C GLU A 742 31.09 14.53 -27.50
N THR A 743 30.26 15.57 -27.54
CA THR A 743 30.57 16.77 -28.35
C THR A 743 31.49 17.78 -27.66
N ALA A 744 31.93 17.54 -26.42
CA ALA A 744 32.86 18.43 -25.71
C ALA A 744 34.28 17.82 -25.63
N VAL A 745 35.12 18.19 -26.61
CA VAL A 745 36.60 18.26 -26.62
C VAL A 745 37.34 17.10 -25.93
N LYS A 746 37.91 16.21 -26.74
CA LYS A 746 38.94 15.25 -26.34
C LYS A 746 40.18 15.99 -25.79
N THR A 747 40.47 15.81 -24.50
CA THR A 747 41.81 16.02 -23.94
C THR A 747 42.23 14.82 -23.09
N GLU A 748 43.53 14.55 -23.07
CA GLU A 748 44.26 13.32 -22.72
C GLU A 748 43.97 12.61 -21.37
N PRO A 749 44.36 11.32 -21.23
CA PRO A 749 43.99 10.48 -20.09
C PRO A 749 44.94 10.65 -18.90
N GLY A 750 44.49 11.43 -17.92
CA GLY A 750 44.99 11.40 -16.55
C GLY A 750 43.79 11.32 -15.61
N ALA A 751 43.93 10.66 -14.46
CA ALA A 751 42.86 10.41 -13.51
C ALA A 751 42.08 11.70 -13.12
N VAL A 752 40.95 11.95 -13.76
CA VAL A 752 40.02 13.03 -13.39
C VAL A 752 38.86 12.40 -12.64
N SER A 753 38.75 12.70 -11.35
CA SER A 753 37.53 12.48 -10.58
C SER A 753 36.36 13.13 -11.33
N ARG A 754 35.31 12.34 -11.64
CA ARG A 754 34.14 12.82 -12.38
C ARG A 754 33.57 14.04 -11.63
N PRO A 755 33.40 15.21 -12.28
CA PRO A 755 32.74 16.33 -11.65
C PRO A 755 31.28 15.97 -11.37
N SER A 756 30.88 15.96 -10.10
CA SER A 756 29.49 15.86 -9.66
C SER A 756 28.68 16.96 -10.35
N ARG A 757 27.69 16.58 -11.19
CA ARG A 757 26.75 17.53 -11.81
C ARG A 757 25.90 18.18 -10.71
N THR A 758 26.36 19.31 -10.19
CA THR A 758 25.56 20.16 -9.32
C THR A 758 24.55 20.90 -10.18
N PHE A 759 23.27 20.82 -9.82
CA PHE A 759 22.18 21.29 -10.68
C PHE A 759 22.25 22.79 -11.01
N PHE A 760 22.99 23.60 -10.25
CA PHE A 760 23.39 24.95 -10.65
C PHE A 760 24.68 25.39 -9.91
N GLY A 761 25.85 25.23 -10.54
CA GLY A 761 27.00 26.13 -10.33
C GLY A 761 27.63 26.21 -8.94
N THR A 762 27.36 25.30 -8.00
CA THR A 762 28.30 25.09 -6.90
C THR A 762 29.55 24.45 -7.49
N GLN A 763 30.67 25.18 -7.45
CA GLN A 763 31.96 24.74 -8.01
C GLN A 763 32.43 23.40 -7.40
N THR A 764 31.88 22.96 -6.27
CA THR A 764 32.14 21.66 -5.62
C THR A 764 30.98 21.26 -4.71
N ALA A 765 30.59 19.98 -4.74
CA ALA A 765 29.69 19.40 -3.73
C ALA A 765 30.36 19.44 -2.34
N ILE A 766 29.58 19.67 -1.28
CA ILE A 766 30.07 19.60 0.11
C ILE A 766 29.92 18.15 0.59
N PRO A 767 31.00 17.43 0.93
CA PRO A 767 30.91 16.07 1.47
C PRO A 767 30.18 16.04 2.81
N LEU A 768 29.47 14.95 3.13
CA LEU A 768 28.89 14.73 4.46
C LEU A 768 29.96 14.78 5.54
N ALA A 769 31.17 14.29 5.25
CA ALA A 769 32.34 14.33 6.12
C ALA A 769 32.67 15.74 6.65
N GLU A 770 32.39 16.78 5.85
CA GLU A 770 32.71 18.17 6.16
C GLU A 770 31.48 19.02 6.52
N LEU A 771 30.28 18.46 6.36
CA LEU A 771 29.02 19.20 6.46
C LEU A 771 28.67 19.56 7.90
N PHE A 772 28.77 18.58 8.81
CA PHE A 772 28.37 18.70 10.19
C PHE A 772 29.57 18.69 11.15
N ASN A 773 29.36 19.22 12.35
CA ASN A 773 30.33 19.10 13.43
C ASN A 773 30.16 17.76 14.15
N TYR A 774 30.99 16.78 13.82
CA TYR A 774 30.99 15.46 14.46
C TYR A 774 31.77 15.40 15.78
N SER A 775 32.45 16.48 16.16
CA SER A 775 33.32 16.55 17.35
C SER A 775 32.54 16.59 18.67
N HIS A 776 31.23 16.85 18.63
CA HIS A 776 30.38 16.96 19.80
C HIS A 776 29.17 16.04 19.64
N SER A 777 29.20 14.87 20.30
CA SER A 777 27.96 14.21 20.68
C SER A 777 27.29 15.08 21.74
N GLY A 778 26.28 15.86 21.33
CA GLY A 778 25.40 16.50 22.30
C GLY A 778 24.74 15.45 23.21
N PRO A 779 24.14 15.85 24.34
CA PRO A 779 23.34 14.93 25.15
C PRO A 779 22.27 14.24 24.30
N GLU A 780 21.96 12.97 24.61
CA GLU A 780 21.01 12.14 23.85
C GLU A 780 19.72 12.90 23.52
N GLY A 781 19.34 12.93 22.24
CA GLY A 781 18.16 13.66 21.76
C GLY A 781 18.40 15.12 21.36
N GLN A 782 19.65 15.59 21.33
CA GLN A 782 20.08 16.86 20.75
C GLN A 782 21.07 16.65 19.59
N GLY A 783 21.35 17.69 18.81
CA GLY A 783 22.35 17.59 17.75
C GLY A 783 21.88 16.74 16.56
N LEU A 784 22.76 15.86 16.07
CA LEU A 784 22.45 14.90 15.00
C LEU A 784 21.50 13.78 15.45
N ASP A 785 21.33 13.57 16.76
CA ASP A 785 20.45 12.54 17.32
C ASP A 785 19.01 13.04 17.55
N ALA A 786 18.69 14.28 17.15
CA ALA A 786 17.40 14.92 17.40
C ALA A 786 16.18 14.10 16.92
N PHE A 787 16.35 13.30 15.87
CA PHE A 787 15.29 12.47 15.31
C PHE A 787 15.38 10.98 15.69
N MET A 788 16.49 10.56 16.31
CA MET A 788 16.76 9.15 16.66
C MET A 788 15.73 8.60 17.64
N LYS A 789 15.41 9.35 18.70
CA LYS A 789 14.47 8.91 19.73
C LYS A 789 13.07 8.65 19.15
N GLY A 790 12.60 9.55 18.28
CA GLY A 790 11.34 9.38 17.56
C GLY A 790 11.38 8.16 16.62
N GLY A 791 12.46 8.01 15.85
CA GLY A 791 12.68 6.87 14.97
C GLY A 791 12.68 5.51 15.69
N LEU A 792 13.38 5.42 16.84
CA LEU A 792 13.43 4.23 17.68
C LEU A 792 12.06 3.87 18.26
N VAL A 793 11.32 4.86 18.80
CA VAL A 793 9.96 4.65 19.30
C VAL A 793 9.04 4.14 18.20
N ASN A 794 9.15 4.69 16.99
CA ASN A 794 8.35 4.24 15.85
C ASN A 794 8.70 2.81 15.43
N LEU A 795 9.98 2.45 15.43
CA LEU A 795 10.46 1.09 15.13
C LEU A 795 9.99 0.07 16.18
N GLN A 796 9.99 0.47 17.46
CA GLN A 796 9.48 -0.37 18.55
C GLN A 796 7.96 -0.59 18.46
N LYS A 797 7.20 0.46 18.14
CA LYS A 797 5.76 0.32 17.90
C LYS A 797 5.46 -0.54 16.67
N GLU A 798 6.29 -0.44 15.63
CA GLU A 798 6.21 -1.30 14.45
C GLU A 798 6.47 -2.78 14.82
N LEU A 799 7.46 -3.05 15.69
CA LEU A 799 7.69 -4.39 16.27
C LEU A 799 6.47 -4.94 17.01
N GLU A 800 5.88 -4.14 17.89
CA GLU A 800 4.68 -4.53 18.66
C GLU A 800 3.50 -4.85 17.72
N ILE A 801 3.35 -4.11 16.63
CA ILE A 801 2.33 -4.36 15.61
C ILE A 801 2.56 -5.69 14.89
N TYR A 802 3.80 -6.01 14.48
CA TYR A 802 4.10 -7.28 13.82
C TYR A 802 3.98 -8.49 14.77
N ASP A 803 4.28 -8.34 16.06
CA ASP A 803 4.06 -9.38 17.07
C ASP A 803 2.55 -9.72 17.17
N LEU A 804 1.69 -8.70 17.19
CA LEU A 804 0.23 -8.87 17.21
C LEU A 804 -0.31 -9.52 15.92
N ALA A 805 0.18 -9.09 14.75
CA ALA A 805 -0.19 -9.65 13.45
C ALA A 805 0.08 -11.15 13.33
N THR A 806 1.22 -11.59 13.87
CA THR A 806 1.65 -12.99 13.73
C THR A 806 0.85 -13.91 14.64
N ARG A 807 0.32 -13.40 15.76
CA ARG A 807 -0.59 -14.16 16.64
C ARG A 807 -1.94 -14.47 15.97
N GLU A 808 -2.44 -13.60 15.10
CA GLU A 808 -3.72 -13.80 14.40
C GLU A 808 -3.63 -14.78 13.23
N ALA A 809 -2.51 -14.79 12.51
CA ALA A 809 -2.31 -15.68 11.35
C ALA A 809 -2.25 -17.18 11.71
N PHE A 810 -2.02 -17.52 13.00
CA PHE A 810 -1.84 -18.88 13.48
C PHE A 810 -2.86 -19.30 14.56
N TYR A 811 -4.06 -18.71 14.59
CA TYR A 811 -5.15 -19.26 15.39
C TYR A 811 -5.41 -20.73 14.98
N PRO A 812 -5.36 -21.70 15.92
CA PRO A 812 -5.82 -23.03 15.64
C PRO A 812 -7.31 -22.94 15.33
N VAL A 813 -7.70 -23.41 14.14
CA VAL A 813 -9.09 -23.84 13.93
C VAL A 813 -9.30 -24.98 14.93
N VAL A 814 -9.90 -24.65 16.08
CA VAL A 814 -10.40 -25.64 17.03
C VAL A 814 -11.44 -26.44 16.26
N SER A 815 -11.03 -27.61 15.75
CA SER A 815 -11.98 -28.58 15.26
C SER A 815 -12.64 -29.19 16.49
N ASP A 816 -13.80 -28.66 16.87
CA ASP A 816 -14.71 -29.36 17.75
C ASP A 816 -15.16 -30.66 17.07
N LYS A 817 -14.44 -31.73 17.35
CA LYS A 817 -14.90 -33.10 17.22
C LYS A 817 -14.26 -33.95 18.31
N VAL A 818 -14.83 -33.88 19.52
CA VAL A 818 -15.19 -35.07 20.32
C VAL A 818 -16.34 -34.69 21.25
N LEU A 819 -17.57 -35.07 20.88
CA LEU A 819 -18.48 -35.89 21.68
C LEU A 819 -19.54 -36.49 20.75
#